data_AF-A0A967AHL2-F1
#
_entry.id   AF-A0A967AHL2-F1
#
_cell.length_a   1.000
_cell.length_b   1.000
_cell.length_c   1.000
_cell.angle_alpha   90.00
_cell.angle_beta   90.00
_cell.angle_gamma   90.00
#
_symmetry.space_group_name_H-M   'P 1'
#
loop_
_entity.id
_entity.type
_entity.pdbx_description
1 polymer ?
#
loop_
_entity_poly.entity_id
_entity_poly.type
_entity_poly.pdbx_seq_one_letter_code
_entity_poly.pdbx_strand_id
1 'polypeptide(L)'
;MKRGNRAGCGTVAFALAGSLVCAGVGQAQTMDQYYAVPPFVSDQVAPNIILVLDNSGSMSGLGCDQNGDGDCVDSADLDFVNTTKWSGYFDSLTCYIYDTSDTRFEPITVRATLATACGSTQWDGNYLNWATFRRFDALKKAMIGGDCFVTRAADGTCPTNGSPALKTVRAQANGVNTEMALATYNGGTGPSTYVGRIPTADTSGTPNNLYIGTSSAYFCVDNDNSFNNNCGDSYSQRKYELKIGYSIEPTGTIQQIGAQARFGLFEFKPAGDGARMLVGVGSRQSIDFSGSTVETFNTNAAAMIDAVQESFPSTWTPLSESLYETTRYIAQINSTYLSSSYVYPIAFSGGNSNGVAFQGSGVGSIGGSEITALTGTETCPSGYITNACGRDPYFFGSNHTPAWATTSTKVACCKTFVILVTDGEPTQDTNIPAGLQDYAHGLHGLHCTGGSSTIHAPNGTCNTNSATPAATLLGEHKTDYGSSGNHYLDDVAYWSHTNDLRPCNGTADGQIPVLNVTGHCLPGLQNITVYTFFAFGNIAGRELLMHAAQLGGFEDTNGNNIPDLVSEWDKVINATGAPGSDGIPDNYFESSNVDDLQDRLMATITAILRKSASGTSISVLATSATGEGSIYQAYFFTSDVGQGGANVKWTGYTHALFVDGFGNFREDTNQDGKLTYDQDLIVTTRYDNNPTSPTYQKVLVDKFADISPADGVADSTTPTFTGDLKSIKPIWEAGKE
;
A
#
# COMPACT_ATOMS: atom_id res chain seq x y z
N MET A 1 -82.01 -6.14 -1.66
CA MET A 1 -83.10 -5.37 -2.32
C MET A 1 -82.82 -3.89 -2.06
N LYS A 2 -82.73 -2.92 -2.97
CA LYS A 2 -83.04 -2.65 -4.39
C LYS A 2 -82.04 -1.51 -4.78
N ARG A 3 -81.20 -1.64 -5.83
CA ARG A 3 -81.39 -1.28 -7.25
C ARG A 3 -81.70 0.19 -7.60
N GLY A 4 -80.86 0.76 -8.47
CA GLY A 4 -81.21 1.75 -9.51
C GLY A 4 -79.97 2.50 -10.06
N ASN A 5 -79.27 2.05 -11.14
CA ASN A 5 -79.45 2.33 -12.59
C ASN A 5 -79.23 3.82 -12.99
N ARG A 6 -78.52 4.24 -14.06
CA ARG A 6 -78.23 3.73 -15.43
C ARG A 6 -77.13 4.61 -16.10
N ALA A 7 -76.16 4.06 -16.86
CA ALA A 7 -76.03 4.00 -18.36
C ALA A 7 -75.57 5.30 -19.04
N GLY A 8 -74.74 5.34 -20.11
CA GLY A 8 -74.18 4.35 -21.06
C GLY A 8 -72.85 4.90 -21.65
N CYS A 9 -72.12 4.35 -22.62
CA CYS A 9 -72.15 3.23 -23.59
C CYS A 9 -71.60 3.81 -24.91
N GLY A 10 -70.61 3.15 -25.53
CA GLY A 10 -69.94 3.55 -26.78
C GLY A 10 -68.54 2.92 -26.93
N THR A 11 -68.39 1.57 -27.01
CA THR A 11 -68.15 0.76 -28.25
C THR A 11 -66.97 1.28 -29.10
N VAL A 12 -65.92 0.53 -29.47
CA VAL A 12 -65.89 -0.70 -30.30
C VAL A 12 -64.49 -1.38 -30.30
N ALA A 13 -64.52 -2.73 -30.26
CA ALA A 13 -63.61 -3.76 -30.80
C ALA A 13 -62.13 -3.87 -30.41
N PHE A 14 -61.85 -4.95 -29.68
CA PHE A 14 -60.59 -5.69 -29.67
C PHE A 14 -60.44 -6.55 -30.95
N ALA A 15 -59.27 -6.47 -31.57
CA ALA A 15 -58.72 -7.56 -32.39
C ALA A 15 -57.26 -7.77 -31.97
N LEU A 16 -56.99 -8.98 -31.47
CA LEU A 16 -55.73 -9.48 -30.94
C LEU A 16 -54.92 -10.10 -32.09
N ALA A 17 -53.69 -9.67 -32.35
CA ALA A 17 -52.68 -10.47 -33.04
C ALA A 17 -51.25 -9.91 -32.87
N GLY A 18 -50.50 -10.53 -31.95
CA GLY A 18 -49.10 -10.91 -32.14
C GLY A 18 -48.02 -9.83 -32.22
N SER A 19 -47.41 -9.52 -31.07
CA SER A 19 -46.02 -9.03 -31.04
C SER A 19 -45.29 -9.66 -29.86
N LEU A 20 -44.13 -10.24 -30.17
CA LEU A 20 -43.28 -11.05 -29.33
C LEU A 20 -43.01 -10.42 -27.96
N VAL A 21 -43.05 -11.26 -26.93
CA VAL A 21 -42.53 -10.97 -25.60
C VAL A 21 -41.01 -10.79 -25.71
N CYS A 22 -40.53 -9.54 -25.65
CA CYS A 22 -39.17 -9.29 -25.21
C CYS A 22 -39.07 -9.78 -23.77
N ALA A 23 -38.21 -10.77 -23.53
CA ALA A 23 -37.75 -11.11 -22.20
C ALA A 23 -37.10 -9.85 -21.60
N GLY A 24 -37.74 -9.26 -20.60
CA GLY A 24 -37.08 -8.28 -19.75
C GLY A 24 -35.89 -8.97 -19.11
N VAL A 25 -34.69 -8.46 -19.37
CA VAL A 25 -33.49 -8.84 -18.66
C VAL A 25 -33.74 -8.50 -17.19
N GLY A 26 -33.97 -9.52 -16.36
CA GLY A 26 -33.99 -9.35 -14.92
C GLY A 26 -32.61 -8.88 -14.49
N GLN A 27 -32.52 -7.67 -13.96
CA GLN A 27 -31.32 -7.27 -13.22
C GLN A 27 -31.18 -8.26 -12.07
N ALA A 28 -30.03 -8.92 -11.98
CA ALA A 28 -29.64 -9.64 -10.77
C ALA A 28 -29.65 -8.61 -9.64
N GLN A 29 -30.42 -8.87 -8.58
CA GLN A 29 -30.31 -8.08 -7.37
C GLN A 29 -28.91 -8.33 -6.77
N THR A 30 -28.07 -7.31 -6.75
CA THR A 30 -26.81 -7.36 -6.01
C THR A 30 -27.11 -7.17 -4.52
N MET A 31 -26.31 -7.81 -3.66
CA MET A 31 -26.47 -7.75 -2.19
C MET A 31 -26.21 -6.35 -1.59
N ASP A 32 -25.94 -5.33 -2.40
CA ASP A 32 -25.65 -3.95 -1.98
C ASP A 32 -26.79 -3.27 -1.20
N GLN A 33 -28.02 -3.81 -1.25
CA GLN A 33 -29.22 -3.20 -0.69
C GLN A 33 -29.71 -3.82 0.65
N TYR A 34 -29.00 -4.80 1.22
CA TYR A 34 -29.32 -5.36 2.53
C TYR A 34 -28.25 -5.03 3.56
N TYR A 35 -28.12 -3.75 3.93
CA TYR A 35 -27.42 -3.38 5.15
C TYR A 35 -28.24 -2.38 5.96
N ALA A 36 -28.42 -2.67 7.24
CA ALA A 36 -28.95 -1.73 8.21
C ALA A 36 -27.82 -1.41 9.19
N VAL A 37 -27.42 -0.14 9.27
CA VAL A 37 -26.42 0.30 10.24
C VAL A 37 -27.11 0.35 11.60
N PRO A 38 -26.64 -0.39 12.62
CA PRO A 38 -27.22 -0.28 13.94
C PRO A 38 -27.06 1.17 14.46
N PRO A 39 -28.10 1.79 15.03
CA PRO A 39 -28.15 3.23 15.34
C PRO A 39 -27.17 3.70 16.43
N PHE A 40 -26.37 2.79 16.98
CA PHE A 40 -25.36 3.02 18.02
C PHE A 40 -23.91 2.84 17.52
N VAL A 41 -23.74 2.62 16.22
CA VAL A 41 -22.45 2.38 15.59
C VAL A 41 -21.90 3.69 15.00
N SER A 42 -20.69 4.09 15.38
CA SER A 42 -19.98 5.22 14.77
C SER A 42 -19.34 4.83 13.44
N ASP A 43 -19.27 5.77 12.49
CA ASP A 43 -18.58 5.57 11.20
C ASP A 43 -17.10 5.18 11.39
N GLN A 44 -16.60 4.30 10.51
CA GLN A 44 -15.19 3.89 10.46
C GLN A 44 -14.32 5.09 10.11
N VAL A 45 -13.30 5.35 10.92
CA VAL A 45 -12.24 6.30 10.56
C VAL A 45 -11.37 5.65 9.49
N ALA A 46 -11.39 6.21 8.28
CA ALA A 46 -10.51 5.75 7.21
C ALA A 46 -9.04 5.91 7.62
N PRO A 47 -8.20 4.87 7.49
CA PRO A 47 -6.81 4.94 7.89
C PRO A 47 -6.01 5.84 6.96
N ASN A 48 -4.91 6.37 7.50
CA ASN A 48 -3.89 7.04 6.72
C ASN A 48 -2.91 5.98 6.19
N ILE A 49 -2.71 5.92 4.87
CA ILE A 49 -1.75 5.02 4.23
C ILE A 49 -0.76 5.88 3.44
N ILE A 50 0.48 5.93 3.89
CA ILE A 50 1.56 6.63 3.20
C ILE A 50 2.38 5.61 2.42
N LEU A 51 2.54 5.86 1.12
CA LEU A 51 3.47 5.13 0.28
C LEU A 51 4.78 5.90 0.26
N VAL A 52 5.88 5.26 0.66
CA VAL A 52 7.23 5.74 0.41
C VAL A 52 7.76 4.94 -0.76
N LEU A 53 7.78 5.58 -1.92
CA LEU A 53 8.04 4.96 -3.21
C LEU A 53 9.50 5.10 -3.60
N ASP A 54 10.12 3.98 -3.93
CA ASP A 54 11.45 3.92 -4.47
C ASP A 54 11.51 4.44 -5.92
N ASN A 55 12.26 5.53 -6.07
CA ASN A 55 12.62 6.16 -7.34
C ASN A 55 14.16 6.15 -7.52
N SER A 56 14.83 5.15 -6.97
CA SER A 56 16.27 4.97 -7.09
C SER A 56 16.69 4.57 -8.51
N GLY A 57 17.98 4.69 -8.81
CA GLY A 57 18.52 4.34 -10.11
C GLY A 57 18.39 2.87 -10.48
N SER A 58 18.40 1.95 -9.51
CA SER A 58 18.27 0.49 -9.72
C SER A 58 16.90 0.13 -10.30
N MET A 59 15.87 0.92 -10.01
CA MET A 59 14.54 0.75 -10.60
C MET A 59 14.49 1.02 -12.11
N SER A 60 15.52 1.65 -12.68
CA SER A 60 15.62 1.90 -14.12
C SER A 60 16.00 0.65 -14.94
N GLY A 61 16.44 -0.42 -14.26
CA GLY A 61 16.81 -1.71 -14.86
C GLY A 61 15.64 -2.46 -15.51
N LEU A 62 15.94 -3.33 -16.49
CA LEU A 62 14.97 -4.25 -17.08
C LEU A 62 14.44 -5.29 -16.07
N GLY A 63 13.22 -5.75 -16.29
CA GLY A 63 12.62 -6.81 -15.46
C GLY A 63 13.19 -8.21 -15.71
N CYS A 64 13.87 -8.42 -16.85
CA CYS A 64 14.57 -9.69 -17.14
C CYS A 64 15.99 -9.76 -16.54
N ASP A 65 16.53 -8.62 -16.11
CA ASP A 65 17.86 -8.49 -15.51
C ASP A 65 17.82 -9.04 -14.08
N GLN A 66 18.62 -10.08 -13.83
CA GLN A 66 18.78 -10.72 -12.52
C GLN A 66 20.05 -10.26 -11.79
N ASN A 67 21.01 -9.64 -12.50
CA ASN A 67 22.30 -9.22 -11.96
C ASN A 67 22.33 -7.74 -11.56
N GLY A 68 21.35 -6.94 -12.00
CA GLY A 68 21.23 -5.52 -11.72
C GLY A 68 22.22 -4.64 -12.48
N ASP A 69 22.74 -5.10 -13.62
CA ASP A 69 23.68 -4.36 -14.45
C ASP A 69 23.00 -3.52 -15.55
N GLY A 70 21.68 -3.66 -15.70
CA GLY A 70 20.88 -2.93 -16.66
C GLY A 70 20.89 -3.54 -18.06
N ASP A 71 21.21 -4.82 -18.22
CA ASP A 71 20.94 -5.52 -19.46
C ASP A 71 20.41 -6.95 -19.22
N CYS A 72 19.98 -7.61 -20.30
CA CYS A 72 19.53 -9.00 -20.27
C CYS A 72 20.39 -9.82 -21.23
N VAL A 73 21.72 -9.77 -21.04
CA VAL A 73 22.70 -10.49 -21.88
C VAL A 73 23.55 -11.48 -21.10
N ASP A 74 23.46 -11.48 -19.76
CA ASP A 74 24.24 -12.37 -18.92
C ASP A 74 23.63 -13.77 -18.79
N SER A 75 24.47 -14.74 -18.47
CA SER A 75 24.04 -16.14 -18.30
C SER A 75 23.07 -16.40 -17.15
N ALA A 76 22.90 -15.44 -16.24
CA ALA A 76 21.96 -15.51 -15.12
C ALA A 76 20.61 -14.85 -15.42
N ASP A 77 20.54 -14.02 -16.47
CA ASP A 77 19.33 -13.31 -16.84
C ASP A 77 18.30 -14.22 -17.49
N LEU A 78 17.07 -13.72 -17.54
CA LEU A 78 15.97 -14.45 -18.13
C LEU A 78 15.93 -14.23 -19.64
N ASP A 79 16.43 -15.22 -20.39
CA ASP A 79 16.33 -15.28 -21.86
C ASP A 79 14.87 -15.34 -22.34
N PHE A 80 14.60 -14.74 -23.51
CA PHE A 80 13.30 -14.88 -24.14
C PHE A 80 12.98 -16.35 -24.49
N VAL A 81 11.80 -16.79 -24.04
CA VAL A 81 11.22 -18.08 -24.41
C VAL A 81 9.77 -17.84 -24.83
N ASN A 82 9.41 -18.25 -26.05
CA ASN A 82 8.09 -17.99 -26.64
C ASN A 82 6.91 -18.75 -26.01
N THR A 83 7.15 -19.60 -25.01
CA THR A 83 6.12 -20.25 -24.20
C THR A 83 5.94 -19.60 -22.82
N THR A 84 6.86 -18.71 -22.44
CA THR A 84 6.81 -17.97 -21.18
C THR A 84 6.04 -16.68 -21.41
N LYS A 85 5.09 -16.38 -20.51
CA LYS A 85 4.39 -15.10 -20.52
C LYS A 85 5.28 -14.06 -19.85
N TRP A 86 5.49 -12.95 -20.51
CA TRP A 86 6.22 -11.80 -19.98
C TRP A 86 5.25 -10.68 -19.68
N SER A 87 5.33 -10.14 -18.46
CA SER A 87 4.60 -8.95 -18.11
C SER A 87 5.21 -7.70 -18.72
N GLY A 88 4.32 -6.81 -19.15
CA GLY A 88 4.64 -5.46 -19.55
C GLY A 88 3.37 -4.73 -19.96
N TYR A 89 3.49 -3.59 -20.62
CA TYR A 89 2.30 -2.88 -21.10
C TYR A 89 1.60 -3.65 -22.23
N PHE A 90 2.34 -4.34 -23.09
CA PHE A 90 1.72 -5.06 -24.21
C PHE A 90 0.92 -6.28 -23.73
N ASP A 91 -0.16 -6.61 -24.44
CA ASP A 91 -0.85 -7.88 -24.26
C ASP A 91 0.00 -9.00 -24.86
N SER A 92 0.38 -9.97 -24.02
CA SER A 92 1.28 -11.07 -24.41
C SER A 92 0.73 -11.95 -25.52
N LEU A 93 -0.57 -11.99 -25.79
CA LEU A 93 -1.14 -12.77 -26.90
C LEU A 93 -1.35 -11.95 -28.16
N THR A 94 -1.10 -10.64 -28.13
CA THR A 94 -1.43 -9.74 -29.22
C THR A 94 -0.21 -9.34 -30.03
N CYS A 95 -0.37 -9.30 -31.35
CA CYS A 95 0.59 -8.69 -32.28
C CYS A 95 0.20 -7.23 -32.53
N TYR A 96 1.21 -6.39 -32.75
CA TYR A 96 1.07 -4.94 -32.86
C TYR A 96 1.65 -4.41 -34.17
N ILE A 97 1.06 -3.34 -34.71
CA ILE A 97 1.67 -2.52 -35.77
C ILE A 97 2.06 -1.19 -35.15
N TYR A 98 3.19 -0.64 -35.57
CA TYR A 98 3.61 0.69 -35.15
C TYR A 98 3.03 1.75 -36.10
N ASP A 99 2.17 2.62 -35.57
CA ASP A 99 1.68 3.80 -36.28
C ASP A 99 2.70 4.94 -36.13
N THR A 100 3.25 5.39 -37.26
CA THR A 100 4.26 6.46 -37.28
C THR A 100 3.67 7.86 -37.22
N SER A 101 2.37 8.02 -37.46
CA SER A 101 1.66 9.30 -37.35
C SER A 101 1.34 9.61 -35.89
N ASP A 102 0.80 8.63 -35.17
CA ASP A 102 0.47 8.75 -33.74
C ASP A 102 1.65 8.34 -32.84
N THR A 103 2.72 7.78 -33.41
CA THR A 103 3.94 7.33 -32.72
C THR A 103 3.68 6.28 -31.64
N ARG A 104 2.83 5.29 -31.93
CA ARG A 104 2.41 4.26 -30.96
C ARG A 104 2.18 2.90 -31.58
N PHE A 105 2.20 1.87 -30.75
CA PHE A 105 1.80 0.51 -31.09
C PHE A 105 0.28 0.33 -30.99
N GLU A 106 -0.31 -0.21 -32.04
CA GLU A 106 -1.74 -0.51 -32.12
C GLU A 106 -1.99 -2.02 -32.25
N PRO A 107 -2.91 -2.59 -31.45
CA PRO A 107 -3.20 -4.01 -31.47
C PRO A 107 -3.89 -4.39 -32.78
N ILE A 108 -3.44 -5.48 -33.41
CA ILE A 108 -4.00 -5.95 -34.70
C ILE A 108 -4.52 -7.39 -34.65
N THR A 109 -3.67 -8.33 -34.22
CA THR A 109 -3.98 -9.76 -34.30
C THR A 109 -3.82 -10.39 -32.92
N VAL A 110 -4.88 -11.03 -32.40
CA VAL A 110 -4.79 -11.88 -31.22
C VAL A 110 -4.37 -13.28 -31.65
N ARG A 111 -3.31 -13.82 -31.04
CA ARG A 111 -2.77 -15.14 -31.31
C ARG A 111 -3.45 -16.20 -30.44
N ALA A 112 -3.49 -17.43 -30.95
CA ALA A 112 -4.05 -18.57 -30.21
C ALA A 112 -3.16 -19.01 -29.03
N THR A 113 -1.84 -18.90 -29.17
CA THR A 113 -0.85 -19.26 -28.13
C THR A 113 0.35 -18.31 -28.20
N LEU A 114 1.10 -18.17 -27.10
CA LEU A 114 2.32 -17.36 -27.04
C LEU A 114 3.37 -17.75 -28.11
N ALA A 115 3.49 -19.05 -28.38
CA ALA A 115 4.45 -19.57 -29.35
C ALA A 115 4.08 -19.25 -30.81
N THR A 116 2.83 -18.88 -31.10
CA THR A 116 2.40 -18.54 -32.48
C THR A 116 3.15 -17.28 -32.96
N ALA A 117 3.68 -17.31 -34.18
CA ALA A 117 4.39 -16.15 -34.77
C ALA A 117 3.43 -15.03 -35.18
N CYS A 118 3.91 -13.78 -35.13
CA CYS A 118 3.23 -12.62 -35.69
C CYS A 118 3.51 -12.48 -37.21
N GLY A 119 2.70 -11.66 -37.90
CA GLY A 119 2.92 -11.35 -39.31
C GLY A 119 4.24 -10.60 -39.55
N SER A 120 4.74 -10.60 -40.79
CA SER A 120 6.06 -10.04 -41.14
C SER A 120 6.21 -8.53 -40.91
N THR A 121 5.12 -7.80 -40.76
CA THR A 121 5.10 -6.35 -40.49
C THR A 121 4.69 -6.02 -39.04
N GLN A 122 4.61 -7.03 -38.18
CA GLN A 122 4.02 -6.93 -36.85
C GLN A 122 5.05 -7.25 -35.78
N TRP A 123 4.91 -6.58 -34.65
CA TRP A 123 5.64 -6.84 -33.42
C TRP A 123 4.87 -7.81 -32.54
N ASP A 124 5.57 -8.72 -31.87
CA ASP A 124 5.02 -9.57 -30.83
C ASP A 124 4.98 -8.84 -29.48
N GLY A 125 3.79 -8.65 -28.91
CA GLY A 125 3.62 -7.99 -27.61
C GLY A 125 4.35 -8.69 -26.46
N ASN A 126 4.37 -10.02 -26.44
CA ASN A 126 5.10 -10.78 -25.41
C ASN A 126 6.62 -10.54 -25.51
N TYR A 127 7.10 -10.39 -26.75
CA TYR A 127 8.51 -10.12 -27.01
C TYR A 127 8.91 -8.72 -26.60
N LEU A 128 8.07 -7.72 -26.90
CA LEU A 128 8.28 -6.34 -26.46
C LEU A 128 8.24 -6.19 -24.94
N ASN A 129 7.34 -6.92 -24.25
CA ASN A 129 7.33 -6.96 -22.79
C ASN A 129 8.67 -7.43 -22.23
N TRP A 130 9.20 -8.55 -22.73
CA TRP A 130 10.52 -9.04 -22.31
C TRP A 130 11.64 -8.02 -22.56
N ALA A 131 11.70 -7.45 -23.77
CA ALA A 131 12.85 -6.65 -24.20
C ALA A 131 12.87 -5.21 -23.67
N THR A 132 11.72 -4.66 -23.22
CA THR A 132 11.59 -3.21 -22.97
C THR A 132 10.98 -2.85 -21.62
N PHE A 133 10.53 -3.83 -20.83
CA PHE A 133 9.83 -3.54 -19.58
C PHE A 133 10.80 -3.39 -18.41
N ARG A 134 10.80 -2.21 -17.81
CA ARG A 134 11.65 -1.87 -16.65
C ARG A 134 10.94 -2.10 -15.32
N ARG A 135 11.72 -2.25 -14.25
CA ARG A 135 11.22 -2.44 -12.87
C ARG A 135 10.35 -1.26 -12.41
N PHE A 136 10.72 -0.03 -12.76
CA PHE A 136 9.90 1.14 -12.44
C PHE A 136 8.57 1.18 -13.22
N ASP A 137 8.58 0.76 -14.49
CA ASP A 137 7.37 0.63 -15.29
C ASP A 137 6.44 -0.46 -14.73
N ALA A 138 7.00 -1.56 -14.22
CA ALA A 138 6.28 -2.60 -13.50
C ALA A 138 5.54 -2.05 -12.28
N LEU A 139 6.24 -1.30 -11.45
CA LEU A 139 5.67 -0.68 -10.25
C LEU A 139 4.54 0.30 -10.60
N LYS A 140 4.77 1.19 -11.56
CA LYS A 140 3.73 2.11 -12.07
C LYS A 140 2.52 1.38 -12.65
N LYS A 141 2.76 0.30 -13.41
CA LYS A 141 1.68 -0.52 -13.96
C LYS A 141 0.83 -1.13 -12.84
N ALA A 142 1.46 -1.70 -11.80
CA ALA A 142 0.75 -2.28 -10.67
C ALA A 142 -0.04 -1.23 -9.87
N MET A 143 0.52 -0.04 -9.68
CA MET A 143 -0.11 1.01 -8.87
C MET A 143 -1.22 1.77 -9.61
N ILE A 144 -0.97 2.15 -10.87
CA ILE A 144 -1.82 3.08 -11.63
C ILE A 144 -2.19 2.61 -13.05
N GLY A 145 -1.73 1.44 -13.50
CA GLY A 145 -1.98 0.94 -14.85
C GLY A 145 -1.02 1.46 -15.93
N GLY A 146 -0.12 2.39 -15.58
CA GLY A 146 0.87 3.00 -16.46
C GLY A 146 0.64 4.50 -16.69
N ASP A 147 1.63 5.14 -17.32
CA ASP A 147 1.61 6.59 -17.55
C ASP A 147 0.67 6.94 -18.71
N CYS A 148 -0.22 7.91 -18.53
CA CYS A 148 -1.02 8.44 -19.62
C CYS A 148 -0.15 9.32 -20.53
N PHE A 149 -0.21 9.10 -21.84
CA PHE A 149 0.59 9.88 -22.80
C PHE A 149 0.17 11.35 -22.86
N VAL A 150 -1.13 11.61 -22.68
CA VAL A 150 -1.68 12.96 -22.60
C VAL A 150 -1.93 13.32 -21.14
N THR A 151 -2.11 14.61 -20.84
CA THR A 151 -2.49 15.05 -19.50
C THR A 151 -3.77 14.34 -19.04
N ARG A 152 -3.74 13.78 -17.83
CA ARG A 152 -4.91 13.13 -17.23
C ARG A 152 -6.01 14.17 -16.98
N ALA A 153 -7.25 13.72 -17.03
CA ALA A 153 -8.36 14.55 -16.58
C ALA A 153 -8.32 14.73 -15.05
N ALA A 154 -9.02 15.74 -14.53
CA ALA A 154 -9.04 16.02 -13.09
C ALA A 154 -9.65 14.89 -12.24
N ASP A 155 -10.33 13.92 -12.85
CA ASP A 155 -10.81 12.69 -12.19
C ASP A 155 -9.78 11.55 -12.18
N GLY A 156 -8.58 11.78 -12.72
CA GLY A 156 -7.50 10.81 -12.82
C GLY A 156 -7.57 9.91 -14.06
N THR A 157 -8.58 10.04 -14.92
CA THR A 157 -8.71 9.20 -16.13
C THR A 157 -7.80 9.67 -17.26
N CYS A 158 -7.38 8.74 -18.12
CA CYS A 158 -6.56 9.00 -19.30
C CYS A 158 -7.44 9.28 -20.54
N PRO A 159 -7.44 10.50 -21.11
CA PRO A 159 -8.20 10.80 -22.33
C PRO A 159 -7.73 10.01 -23.56
N THR A 160 -8.60 9.89 -24.56
CA THR A 160 -8.23 9.31 -25.86
C THR A 160 -7.46 10.30 -26.72
N ASN A 161 -6.57 9.79 -27.57
CA ASN A 161 -5.77 10.55 -28.52
C ASN A 161 -5.57 9.75 -29.82
N GLY A 162 -5.17 10.45 -30.89
CA GLY A 162 -4.83 9.84 -32.17
C GLY A 162 -6.02 9.42 -33.02
N SER A 163 -5.73 8.75 -34.13
CA SER A 163 -6.70 8.20 -35.07
C SER A 163 -6.30 6.77 -35.44
N PRO A 164 -6.94 5.73 -34.87
CA PRO A 164 -8.19 5.77 -34.11
C PRO A 164 -8.06 6.43 -32.73
N ALA A 165 -9.15 6.97 -32.17
CA ALA A 165 -9.11 7.57 -30.84
C ALA A 165 -8.96 6.46 -29.77
N LEU A 166 -7.76 6.32 -29.20
CA LEU A 166 -7.41 5.31 -28.19
C LEU A 166 -6.78 5.95 -26.96
N LYS A 167 -6.92 5.30 -25.81
CA LYS A 167 -6.21 5.67 -24.59
C LYS A 167 -4.76 5.21 -24.74
N THR A 168 -3.82 6.13 -24.74
CA THR A 168 -2.41 5.80 -25.01
C THR A 168 -1.64 5.78 -23.70
N VAL A 169 -1.14 4.60 -23.33
CA VAL A 169 -0.20 4.44 -22.20
C VAL A 169 1.21 4.54 -22.74
N ARG A 170 2.11 5.18 -22.00
CA ARG A 170 3.52 5.28 -22.32
C ARG A 170 4.37 4.59 -21.24
N ALA A 171 5.52 4.09 -21.63
CA ALA A 171 6.58 3.78 -20.67
C ALA A 171 7.16 5.08 -20.09
N GLN A 172 7.81 4.94 -18.94
CA GLN A 172 8.48 6.02 -18.22
C GLN A 172 9.40 6.82 -19.16
N ALA A 173 9.18 8.13 -19.21
CA ALA A 173 9.89 9.08 -20.03
C ALA A 173 11.35 9.30 -19.62
N ASN A 174 11.67 9.21 -18.34
CA ASN A 174 12.98 9.52 -17.80
C ASN A 174 13.60 8.24 -17.20
N GLY A 175 14.77 7.84 -17.70
CA GLY A 175 15.59 6.79 -17.12
C GLY A 175 17.00 7.31 -16.84
N VAL A 176 17.71 6.71 -15.89
CA VAL A 176 19.08 7.11 -15.53
C VAL A 176 20.15 6.35 -16.32
N ASN A 177 19.75 5.30 -17.01
CA ASN A 177 20.61 4.42 -17.78
C ASN A 177 19.95 4.04 -19.12
N THR A 178 20.74 3.36 -19.95
CA THR A 178 20.27 2.70 -21.17
C THR A 178 20.34 1.22 -20.91
N GLU A 179 19.27 0.53 -21.27
CA GLU A 179 19.11 -0.89 -21.08
C GLU A 179 19.23 -1.64 -22.40
N MET A 180 19.68 -2.90 -22.38
CA MET A 180 19.75 -3.70 -23.59
C MET A 180 19.22 -5.12 -23.41
N ALA A 181 18.52 -5.63 -24.42
CA ALA A 181 18.12 -7.04 -24.49
C ALA A 181 18.70 -7.70 -25.74
N LEU A 182 19.31 -8.89 -25.58
CA LEU A 182 19.94 -9.64 -26.67
C LEU A 182 18.93 -10.53 -27.41
N ALA A 183 18.55 -10.10 -28.61
CA ALA A 183 17.68 -10.82 -29.52
C ALA A 183 18.47 -11.76 -30.44
N THR A 184 18.25 -13.07 -30.38
CA THR A 184 19.04 -14.06 -31.15
C THR A 184 18.27 -14.70 -32.30
N TYR A 185 18.94 -14.95 -33.43
CA TYR A 185 18.35 -15.61 -34.61
C TYR A 185 18.18 -17.12 -34.39
N ASN A 186 19.14 -17.78 -33.73
CA ASN A 186 19.11 -19.21 -33.41
C ASN A 186 18.75 -20.13 -34.58
N GLY A 187 19.28 -19.84 -35.78
CA GLY A 187 18.98 -20.63 -36.98
C GLY A 187 17.55 -20.46 -37.52
N GLY A 188 16.82 -19.45 -37.04
CA GLY A 188 15.47 -19.10 -37.49
C GLY A 188 14.36 -20.02 -36.98
N THR A 189 14.67 -20.90 -36.03
CA THR A 189 13.72 -21.87 -35.46
C THR A 189 13.88 -21.98 -33.95
N GLY A 190 12.88 -22.53 -33.27
CA GLY A 190 12.92 -22.76 -31.82
C GLY A 190 12.28 -21.66 -30.96
N PRO A 191 12.34 -21.80 -29.63
CA PRO A 191 11.56 -20.98 -28.73
C PRO A 191 12.13 -19.57 -28.49
N SER A 192 13.44 -19.40 -28.66
CA SER A 192 14.16 -18.15 -28.34
C SER A 192 14.52 -17.31 -29.56
N THR A 193 14.08 -17.71 -30.76
CA THR A 193 14.36 -16.95 -31.99
C THR A 193 13.53 -15.67 -32.06
N TYR A 194 14.14 -14.58 -32.55
CA TYR A 194 13.42 -13.34 -32.86
C TYR A 194 12.52 -13.46 -34.12
N VAL A 195 12.67 -14.53 -34.92
CA VAL A 195 11.89 -14.71 -36.15
C VAL A 195 10.40 -14.86 -35.83
N GLY A 196 9.57 -14.04 -36.47
CA GLY A 196 8.14 -13.99 -36.19
C GLY A 196 7.79 -13.23 -34.90
N ARG A 197 8.77 -12.52 -34.30
CA ARG A 197 8.61 -11.65 -33.14
C ARG A 197 8.89 -10.18 -33.48
N ILE A 198 9.92 -9.97 -34.29
CA ILE A 198 10.35 -8.67 -34.82
C ILE A 198 9.94 -8.57 -36.30
N PRO A 199 9.47 -7.40 -36.79
CA PRO A 199 9.19 -7.20 -38.21
C PRO A 199 10.40 -7.47 -39.09
N THR A 200 10.15 -7.95 -40.32
CA THR A 200 11.23 -8.28 -41.27
C THR A 200 12.02 -7.06 -41.73
N ALA A 201 11.44 -5.86 -41.60
CA ALA A 201 12.12 -4.61 -41.91
C ALA A 201 13.26 -4.29 -40.92
N ASP A 202 13.16 -4.77 -39.68
CA ASP A 202 14.11 -4.49 -38.59
C ASP A 202 15.06 -5.68 -38.35
N THR A 203 15.04 -6.69 -39.23
CA THR A 203 15.90 -7.90 -39.16
C THR A 203 16.68 -8.13 -40.46
N SER A 204 16.98 -7.03 -41.17
CA SER A 204 17.59 -7.06 -42.50
C SER A 204 18.96 -7.78 -42.49
N GLY A 205 19.18 -8.68 -43.45
CA GLY A 205 20.41 -9.49 -43.51
C GLY A 205 20.49 -10.63 -42.49
N THR A 206 19.42 -10.90 -41.73
CA THR A 206 19.32 -12.00 -40.75
C THR A 206 20.54 -12.11 -39.83
N PRO A 207 20.89 -11.05 -39.11
CA PRO A 207 22.04 -11.07 -38.21
C PRO A 207 21.83 -12.11 -37.11
N ASN A 208 22.91 -12.76 -36.67
CA ASN A 208 22.81 -13.76 -35.61
C ASN A 208 22.32 -13.14 -34.29
N ASN A 209 22.75 -11.92 -34.01
CA ASN A 209 22.41 -11.16 -32.81
C ASN A 209 21.84 -9.80 -33.24
N LEU A 210 20.80 -9.39 -32.54
CA LEU A 210 20.23 -8.05 -32.54
C LEU A 210 20.19 -7.58 -31.09
N TYR A 211 20.29 -6.28 -30.88
CA TYR A 211 20.20 -5.65 -29.58
C TYR A 211 19.00 -4.72 -29.58
N ILE A 212 18.10 -4.91 -28.61
CA ILE A 212 16.99 -3.99 -28.36
C ILE A 212 17.44 -3.07 -27.23
N GLY A 213 17.93 -1.90 -27.61
CA GLY A 213 18.35 -0.89 -26.66
C GLY A 213 17.17 -0.03 -26.24
N THR A 214 16.85 0.00 -24.95
CA THR A 214 15.77 0.81 -24.37
C THR A 214 16.37 1.99 -23.62
N SER A 215 15.90 3.20 -23.91
CA SER A 215 16.30 4.41 -23.20
C SER A 215 15.11 5.33 -23.09
N SER A 216 14.92 5.97 -21.92
CA SER A 216 13.76 6.85 -21.73
C SER A 216 12.46 6.12 -22.09
N ALA A 217 11.52 6.73 -22.84
CA ALA A 217 10.31 6.07 -23.31
C ALA A 217 10.41 5.56 -24.77
N TYR A 218 11.56 5.09 -25.23
CA TYR A 218 11.72 4.54 -26.57
C TYR A 218 12.73 3.39 -26.61
N PHE A 219 12.74 2.65 -27.71
CA PHE A 219 13.79 1.69 -28.00
C PHE A 219 14.30 1.80 -29.45
N CYS A 220 15.50 1.27 -29.65
CA CYS A 220 16.14 1.09 -30.94
C CYS A 220 16.44 -0.39 -31.16
N VAL A 221 16.42 -0.83 -32.42
CA VAL A 221 16.95 -2.14 -32.81
C VAL A 221 18.31 -1.92 -33.46
N ASP A 222 19.30 -2.67 -33.02
CA ASP A 222 20.67 -2.58 -33.51
C ASP A 222 21.25 -3.97 -33.82
N ASN A 223 22.24 -4.05 -34.70
CA ASN A 223 22.99 -5.28 -35.00
C ASN A 223 24.32 -5.37 -34.25
N ASP A 224 24.66 -4.35 -33.47
CA ASP A 224 25.77 -4.38 -32.53
C ASP A 224 25.34 -3.97 -31.12
N ASN A 225 26.26 -4.09 -30.16
CA ASN A 225 26.02 -3.81 -28.75
C ASN A 225 26.29 -2.33 -28.39
N SER A 226 26.28 -1.42 -29.36
CA SER A 226 26.44 0.01 -29.12
C SER A 226 25.08 0.71 -29.10
N PHE A 227 24.76 1.41 -28.01
CA PHE A 227 23.56 2.25 -27.97
C PHE A 227 23.88 3.68 -28.38
N ASN A 228 23.61 4.02 -29.63
CA ASN A 228 23.76 5.38 -30.12
C ASN A 228 22.50 6.19 -29.82
N ASN A 229 22.66 7.33 -29.13
CA ASN A 229 21.55 8.22 -28.77
C ASN A 229 20.66 8.53 -30.00
N ASN A 230 19.34 8.37 -29.85
CA ASN A 230 18.35 8.51 -30.93
C ASN A 230 18.51 7.53 -32.11
N CYS A 231 19.05 6.34 -31.88
CA CYS A 231 19.19 5.30 -32.91
C CYS A 231 20.09 5.74 -34.10
N GLY A 232 21.18 6.44 -33.81
CA GLY A 232 21.98 7.19 -34.79
C GLY A 232 23.14 6.42 -35.43
N ASP A 233 22.90 5.24 -35.99
CA ASP A 233 23.91 4.42 -36.67
C ASP A 233 23.41 3.97 -38.08
N SER A 234 24.20 3.21 -38.84
CA SER A 234 23.83 2.83 -40.23
C SER A 234 22.80 1.69 -40.31
N TYR A 235 22.64 0.91 -39.23
CA TYR A 235 21.71 -0.21 -39.16
C TYR A 235 20.34 0.23 -38.58
N SER A 236 20.34 1.16 -37.63
CA SER A 236 19.15 1.62 -36.94
C SER A 236 18.41 2.70 -37.73
N GLN A 237 17.51 2.27 -38.62
CA GLN A 237 16.70 3.21 -39.41
C GLN A 237 15.48 3.75 -38.66
N ARG A 238 15.13 3.21 -37.47
CA ARG A 238 13.83 3.47 -36.82
C ARG A 238 13.89 3.49 -35.30
N LYS A 239 13.51 4.64 -34.75
CA LYS A 239 13.18 4.83 -33.34
C LYS A 239 11.73 4.43 -33.09
N TYR A 240 11.49 3.60 -32.08
CA TYR A 240 10.14 3.21 -31.66
C TYR A 240 9.82 3.80 -30.29
N GLU A 241 8.89 4.75 -30.25
CA GLU A 241 8.36 5.26 -28.97
C GLU A 241 7.52 4.16 -28.28
N LEU A 242 7.80 3.90 -27.00
CA LEU A 242 7.09 2.93 -26.17
C LEU A 242 5.74 3.49 -25.72
N LYS A 243 4.83 3.61 -26.68
CA LYS A 243 3.44 4.04 -26.48
C LYS A 243 2.51 2.97 -27.00
N ILE A 244 1.49 2.61 -26.23
CA ILE A 244 0.58 1.52 -26.55
C ILE A 244 -0.86 2.04 -26.51
N GLY A 245 -1.62 1.81 -27.59
CA GLY A 245 -3.02 2.18 -27.68
C GLY A 245 -3.95 1.11 -27.07
N TYR A 246 -4.83 1.53 -26.16
CA TYR A 246 -5.87 0.70 -25.55
C TYR A 246 -7.26 1.23 -25.85
N SER A 247 -8.22 0.31 -25.94
CA SER A 247 -9.65 0.62 -25.98
C SER A 247 -10.22 0.97 -24.60
N ILE A 248 -9.66 0.39 -23.53
CA ILE A 248 -10.04 0.61 -22.14
C ILE A 248 -8.79 0.96 -21.34
N GLU A 249 -8.91 1.88 -20.39
CA GLU A 249 -7.79 2.26 -19.55
C GLU A 249 -7.35 1.10 -18.66
N PRO A 250 -6.07 0.71 -18.68
CA PRO A 250 -5.55 -0.17 -17.64
C PRO A 250 -5.56 0.56 -16.29
N THR A 251 -5.97 -0.14 -15.23
CA THR A 251 -6.07 0.39 -13.87
C THR A 251 -5.22 -0.41 -12.91
N GLY A 252 -4.55 0.25 -11.97
CA GLY A 252 -3.78 -0.40 -10.91
C GLY A 252 -4.49 -0.43 -9.57
N THR A 253 -3.75 -0.77 -8.53
CA THR A 253 -4.24 -0.91 -7.15
C THR A 253 -4.85 0.39 -6.62
N ILE A 254 -4.25 1.56 -6.88
CA ILE A 254 -4.74 2.85 -6.35
C ILE A 254 -6.14 3.18 -6.89
N GLN A 255 -6.43 2.91 -8.17
CA GLN A 255 -7.79 3.09 -8.70
C GLN A 255 -8.82 2.18 -8.03
N GLN A 256 -8.43 0.96 -7.66
CA GLN A 256 -9.37 -0.05 -7.14
C GLN A 256 -9.75 0.19 -5.67
N ILE A 257 -8.82 0.67 -4.86
CA ILE A 257 -9.00 0.84 -3.40
C ILE A 257 -8.84 2.28 -2.91
N GLY A 258 -8.58 3.23 -3.80
CA GLY A 258 -8.33 4.65 -3.50
C GLY A 258 -9.41 5.34 -2.67
N ALA A 259 -10.65 4.83 -2.68
CA ALA A 259 -11.76 5.36 -1.90
C ALA A 259 -11.83 4.82 -0.46
N GLN A 260 -11.09 3.76 -0.13
CA GLN A 260 -11.17 3.05 1.16
C GLN A 260 -10.16 3.57 2.21
N ALA A 261 -9.16 4.34 1.79
CA ALA A 261 -8.14 4.89 2.67
C ALA A 261 -7.79 6.34 2.29
N ARG A 262 -7.04 7.01 3.16
CA ARG A 262 -6.47 8.34 2.94
C ARG A 262 -5.01 8.15 2.53
N PHE A 263 -4.74 8.27 1.25
CA PHE A 263 -3.40 8.04 0.72
C PHE A 263 -2.52 9.29 0.81
N GLY A 264 -1.24 9.09 1.11
CA GLY A 264 -0.16 10.04 0.89
C GLY A 264 0.98 9.38 0.10
N LEU A 265 1.78 10.19 -0.58
CA LEU A 265 2.92 9.72 -1.37
C LEU A 265 4.18 10.50 -1.01
N PHE A 266 5.23 9.76 -0.70
CA PHE A 266 6.60 10.23 -0.54
C PHE A 266 7.50 9.51 -1.54
N GLU A 267 8.55 10.17 -1.97
CA GLU A 267 9.60 9.59 -2.82
C GLU A 267 10.97 9.88 -2.22
N PHE A 268 11.94 9.00 -2.49
CA PHE A 268 13.31 9.21 -2.05
C PHE A 268 13.91 10.46 -2.67
N LYS A 269 14.77 11.11 -1.90
CA LYS A 269 15.57 12.24 -2.35
C LYS A 269 17.05 11.85 -2.46
N PRO A 270 17.87 12.68 -3.13
CA PRO A 270 19.31 12.53 -3.17
C PRO A 270 19.96 12.47 -1.78
N ALA A 271 21.24 12.09 -1.75
CA ALA A 271 22.02 11.90 -0.54
C ALA A 271 21.81 13.03 0.49
N GLY A 272 21.41 12.63 1.71
CA GLY A 272 21.25 13.52 2.86
C GLY A 272 19.93 14.28 2.93
N ASP A 273 18.96 14.00 2.06
CA ASP A 273 17.69 14.71 1.98
C ASP A 273 16.45 13.89 2.38
N GLY A 274 16.60 12.62 2.77
CA GLY A 274 15.50 11.72 3.15
C GLY A 274 14.48 11.52 2.02
N ALA A 275 13.24 11.97 2.23
CA ALA A 275 12.14 11.82 1.27
C ALA A 275 11.34 13.11 1.05
N ARG A 276 10.75 13.28 -0.14
CA ARG A 276 9.87 14.39 -0.51
C ARG A 276 8.42 13.93 -0.56
N MET A 277 7.51 14.69 0.04
CA MET A 277 6.07 14.45 -0.10
C MET A 277 5.55 15.04 -1.41
N LEU A 278 4.94 14.20 -2.23
CA LEU A 278 4.26 14.62 -3.46
C LEU A 278 2.75 14.79 -3.23
N VAL A 279 2.16 13.95 -2.38
CA VAL A 279 0.73 14.02 -2.03
C VAL A 279 0.59 13.95 -0.52
N GLY A 280 -0.02 14.99 0.06
CA GLY A 280 -0.39 14.99 1.48
C GLY A 280 -1.48 13.97 1.77
N VAL A 281 -1.50 13.43 2.99
CA VAL A 281 -2.45 12.38 3.36
C VAL A 281 -3.90 12.84 3.20
N GLY A 282 -4.65 12.17 2.32
CA GLY A 282 -6.04 12.50 2.01
C GLY A 282 -6.21 13.77 1.15
N SER A 283 -5.11 14.38 0.69
CA SER A 283 -5.10 15.56 -0.18
C SER A 283 -5.53 15.23 -1.61
N ARG A 284 -6.26 16.13 -2.25
CA ARG A 284 -6.58 16.08 -3.70
C ARG A 284 -5.59 16.84 -4.57
N GLN A 285 -4.46 17.23 -4.00
CA GLN A 285 -3.43 17.99 -4.67
C GLN A 285 -2.12 17.22 -4.67
N SER A 286 -1.47 17.22 -5.82
CA SER A 286 -0.14 16.68 -6.07
C SER A 286 0.81 17.80 -6.45
N ILE A 287 2.10 17.48 -6.40
CA ILE A 287 3.19 18.24 -7.00
C ILE A 287 4.14 17.24 -7.66
N ASP A 288 4.84 17.70 -8.69
CA ASP A 288 5.86 16.92 -9.36
C ASP A 288 7.11 16.80 -8.47
N PHE A 289 7.84 15.70 -8.61
CA PHE A 289 9.08 15.47 -7.86
C PHE A 289 10.14 16.58 -8.05
N SER A 290 10.21 17.18 -9.24
CA SER A 290 11.16 18.26 -9.56
C SER A 290 10.53 19.66 -9.57
N GLY A 291 9.20 19.74 -9.47
CA GLY A 291 8.42 20.96 -9.61
C GLY A 291 8.10 21.64 -8.29
N SER A 292 7.40 22.77 -8.36
CA SER A 292 6.73 23.41 -7.22
C SER A 292 5.28 23.80 -7.56
N THR A 293 4.80 23.38 -8.73
CA THR A 293 3.43 23.60 -9.19
C THR A 293 2.52 22.67 -8.43
N VAL A 294 1.39 23.19 -7.93
CA VAL A 294 0.31 22.38 -7.37
C VAL A 294 -0.75 22.15 -8.41
N GLU A 295 -1.03 20.88 -8.62
CA GLU A 295 -2.14 20.42 -9.41
C GLU A 295 -3.29 20.03 -8.49
N THR A 296 -4.54 20.24 -8.92
CA THR A 296 -5.73 20.00 -8.10
C THR A 296 -6.69 19.09 -8.82
N PHE A 297 -7.02 17.98 -8.17
CA PHE A 297 -7.87 16.92 -8.68
C PHE A 297 -9.20 16.84 -7.94
N ASN A 298 -10.11 16.02 -8.48
CA ASN A 298 -11.42 15.78 -7.90
C ASN A 298 -11.35 14.91 -6.63
N THR A 299 -10.34 14.03 -6.52
CA THR A 299 -10.21 13.07 -5.41
C THR A 299 -8.74 12.88 -5.00
N ASN A 300 -8.52 12.37 -3.78
CA ASN A 300 -7.19 11.96 -3.32
C ASN A 300 -6.58 10.85 -4.20
N ALA A 301 -7.41 9.89 -4.64
CA ALA A 301 -6.95 8.85 -5.56
C ALA A 301 -6.46 9.42 -6.90
N ALA A 302 -7.13 10.42 -7.46
CA ALA A 302 -6.70 11.08 -8.68
C ALA A 302 -5.36 11.81 -8.51
N ALA A 303 -5.16 12.51 -7.39
CA ALA A 303 -3.88 13.14 -7.06
C ALA A 303 -2.74 12.13 -6.86
N MET A 304 -3.04 10.98 -6.24
CA MET A 304 -2.08 9.88 -6.12
C MET A 304 -1.70 9.29 -7.49
N ILE A 305 -2.68 9.09 -8.38
CA ILE A 305 -2.45 8.57 -9.74
C ILE A 305 -1.52 9.49 -10.51
N ASP A 306 -1.79 10.79 -10.41
CA ASP A 306 -1.00 11.82 -11.05
C ASP A 306 0.44 11.87 -10.50
N ALA A 307 0.60 11.95 -9.18
CA ALA A 307 1.93 12.00 -8.58
C ALA A 307 2.77 10.75 -8.89
N VAL A 308 2.18 9.55 -8.86
CA VAL A 308 2.87 8.31 -9.27
C VAL A 308 3.24 8.35 -10.74
N GLN A 309 2.40 8.89 -11.61
CA GLN A 309 2.70 9.03 -13.04
C GLN A 309 3.91 9.94 -13.26
N GLU A 310 4.08 10.98 -12.46
CA GLU A 310 5.18 11.93 -12.60
C GLU A 310 6.47 11.51 -11.89
N SER A 311 6.42 10.50 -11.02
CA SER A 311 7.59 9.86 -10.43
C SER A 311 8.56 9.39 -11.53
N PHE A 312 9.87 9.46 -11.30
CA PHE A 312 10.88 8.88 -12.19
C PHE A 312 12.16 8.47 -11.45
N PRO A 313 12.88 7.43 -11.91
CA PRO A 313 14.16 7.03 -11.34
C PRO A 313 15.16 8.20 -11.38
N SER A 314 15.77 8.54 -10.25
CA SER A 314 16.66 9.71 -10.18
C SER A 314 17.71 9.70 -9.07
N THR A 315 17.64 8.78 -8.09
CA THR A 315 18.36 8.96 -6.82
C THR A 315 18.92 7.65 -6.22
N TRP A 316 19.47 7.75 -5.01
CA TRP A 316 19.89 6.66 -4.12
C TRP A 316 18.70 6.11 -3.31
N THR A 317 18.96 5.15 -2.43
CA THR A 317 17.96 4.42 -1.63
C THR A 317 18.11 4.72 -0.12
N PRO A 318 17.87 5.97 0.35
CA PRO A 318 18.03 6.35 1.75
C PRO A 318 16.83 5.90 2.60
N LEU A 319 16.69 4.58 2.80
CA LEU A 319 15.52 3.95 3.42
C LEU A 319 15.25 4.53 4.82
N SER A 320 16.29 4.59 5.64
CA SER A 320 16.20 5.03 7.04
C SER A 320 15.83 6.50 7.12
N GLU A 321 16.50 7.35 6.33
CA GLU A 321 16.23 8.81 6.31
C GLU A 321 14.84 9.11 5.75
N SER A 322 14.37 8.32 4.78
CA SER A 322 13.04 8.46 4.18
C SER A 322 11.91 8.11 5.14
N LEU A 323 12.05 6.99 5.86
CA LEU A 323 11.10 6.63 6.91
C LEU A 323 11.13 7.67 8.05
N TYR A 324 12.31 8.18 8.39
CA TYR A 324 12.46 9.21 9.42
C TYR A 324 11.74 10.51 9.03
N GLU A 325 11.94 11.04 7.81
CA GLU A 325 11.22 12.24 7.35
C GLU A 325 9.70 12.03 7.27
N THR A 326 9.26 10.84 6.84
CA THR A 326 7.83 10.48 6.84
C THR A 326 7.28 10.49 8.27
N THR A 327 8.04 9.98 9.23
CA THR A 327 7.66 10.00 10.65
C THR A 327 7.54 11.41 11.20
N ARG A 328 8.43 12.31 10.79
CA ARG A 328 8.39 13.73 11.18
C ARG A 328 7.18 14.46 10.60
N TYR A 329 6.73 14.12 9.39
CA TYR A 329 5.47 14.62 8.84
C TYR A 329 4.27 14.23 9.72
N ILE A 330 4.20 12.99 10.21
CA ILE A 330 3.15 12.55 11.14
C ILE A 330 3.24 13.28 12.49
N ALA A 331 4.45 13.45 13.00
CA ALA A 331 4.73 14.23 14.20
C ALA A 331 4.45 15.75 14.03
N GLN A 332 4.25 16.22 12.79
CA GLN A 332 4.08 17.63 12.42
C GLN A 332 5.22 18.52 12.95
N ILE A 333 6.45 18.02 12.81
CA ILE A 333 7.69 18.77 13.10
C ILE A 333 8.44 19.02 11.79
N ASN A 334 9.29 20.06 11.76
CA ASN A 334 10.03 20.43 10.55
C ASN A 334 10.92 19.31 10.02
N SER A 335 11.18 19.31 8.72
CA SER A 335 12.21 18.47 8.09
C SER A 335 13.55 18.62 8.80
N THR A 336 14.23 17.49 9.02
CA THR A 336 15.53 17.48 9.70
C THR A 336 16.67 17.86 8.75
N TYR A 337 16.50 17.61 7.45
CA TYR A 337 17.57 17.68 6.45
C TYR A 337 17.61 19.00 5.69
N LEU A 338 16.45 19.56 5.35
CA LEU A 338 16.35 20.74 4.49
C LEU A 338 15.62 21.90 5.15
N SER A 339 16.40 22.74 5.83
CA SER A 339 15.94 23.94 6.53
C SER A 339 15.62 25.14 5.61
N SER A 340 15.72 24.99 4.30
CA SER A 340 15.45 26.06 3.32
C SER A 340 14.58 25.65 2.13
N SER A 341 14.18 24.38 2.04
CA SER A 341 13.45 23.83 0.89
C SER A 341 12.16 23.14 1.31
N TYR A 342 11.23 22.98 0.37
CA TYR A 342 10.02 22.20 0.59
C TYR A 342 10.35 20.71 0.63
N VAL A 343 9.88 20.04 1.69
CA VAL A 343 9.93 18.58 1.85
C VAL A 343 8.52 18.05 2.09
N TYR A 344 7.83 18.63 3.08
CA TYR A 344 6.39 18.50 3.31
C TYR A 344 5.88 19.71 4.11
N PRO A 345 4.59 20.05 4.03
CA PRO A 345 4.00 21.16 4.73
C PRO A 345 3.50 20.75 6.11
N ILE A 346 3.73 21.60 7.10
CA ILE A 346 3.20 21.42 8.45
C ILE A 346 2.00 22.35 8.69
N ALA A 347 1.13 21.93 9.59
CA ALA A 347 -0.15 22.58 9.85
C ALA A 347 -0.11 23.64 10.97
N PHE A 348 0.98 23.71 11.74
CA PHE A 348 1.05 24.44 13.00
C PHE A 348 2.22 25.44 13.04
N SER A 349 2.04 26.56 13.74
CA SER A 349 3.07 27.59 13.96
C SER A 349 3.51 27.62 15.42
N GLY A 350 4.82 27.64 15.68
CA GLY A 350 5.43 27.79 17.02
C GLY A 350 6.26 26.58 17.47
N GLY A 351 7.11 26.75 18.50
CA GLY A 351 7.98 25.71 19.05
C GLY A 351 9.16 25.32 18.15
N ASN A 352 9.73 24.12 18.34
CA ASN A 352 10.73 23.53 17.43
C ASN A 352 10.14 23.13 16.08
N SER A 353 8.81 23.15 15.94
CA SER A 353 8.09 22.84 14.70
C SER A 353 8.11 23.99 13.70
N ASN A 354 8.26 25.26 14.11
CA ASN A 354 8.33 26.49 13.28
C ASN A 354 7.94 26.36 11.79
N GLY A 355 6.65 26.10 11.53
CA GLY A 355 6.10 26.12 10.19
C GLY A 355 6.07 27.52 9.61
N VAL A 356 6.38 27.66 8.32
CA VAL A 356 6.20 28.93 7.62
C VAL A 356 4.73 29.14 7.29
N ALA A 357 4.25 30.38 7.41
CA ALA A 357 2.91 30.74 6.97
C ALA A 357 2.75 30.53 5.45
N PHE A 358 1.52 30.26 4.98
CA PHE A 358 1.11 30.05 3.57
C PHE A 358 1.59 31.12 2.56
N GLN A 359 2.25 32.19 3.01
CA GLN A 359 2.71 33.30 2.18
C GLN A 359 4.24 33.48 2.13
N GLY A 360 5.02 32.63 2.82
CA GLY A 360 6.48 32.69 2.80
C GLY A 360 7.10 31.49 2.08
N SER A 361 8.08 31.74 1.19
CA SER A 361 8.99 30.68 0.73
C SER A 361 9.89 30.25 1.90
N GLY A 362 9.75 29.02 2.38
CA GLY A 362 10.56 28.46 3.45
C GLY A 362 10.21 27.00 3.75
N VAL A 363 10.79 26.43 4.83
CA VAL A 363 10.68 25.00 5.16
C VAL A 363 9.24 24.51 5.06
N GLY A 364 9.01 23.58 4.14
CA GLY A 364 7.70 22.97 4.00
C GLY A 364 6.62 23.83 3.34
N SER A 365 6.92 24.97 2.71
CA SER A 365 5.95 25.67 1.84
C SER A 365 6.51 25.91 0.44
N ILE A 366 5.63 25.73 -0.56
CA ILE A 366 5.87 26.11 -1.95
C ILE A 366 5.32 27.53 -2.27
N GLY A 367 4.96 28.31 -1.26
CA GLY A 367 4.45 29.68 -1.39
C GLY A 367 2.94 29.77 -1.63
N GLY A 368 2.48 30.83 -2.30
CA GLY A 368 1.03 31.07 -2.52
C GLY A 368 0.29 30.04 -3.36
N SER A 369 1.01 29.09 -3.96
CA SER A 369 0.49 27.94 -4.70
C SER A 369 0.48 26.65 -3.86
N GLU A 370 0.54 26.75 -2.53
CA GLU A 370 0.65 25.59 -1.64
C GLU A 370 -0.60 24.70 -1.61
N ILE A 371 -0.39 23.43 -1.23
CA ILE A 371 -1.46 22.45 -1.04
C ILE A 371 -2.45 22.99 0.02
N THR A 372 -3.57 23.55 -0.46
CA THR A 372 -4.70 24.01 0.35
C THR A 372 -5.67 22.87 0.57
N ALA A 373 -5.72 22.41 1.80
CA ALA A 373 -6.58 21.33 2.21
C ALA A 373 -8.02 21.76 2.60
N LEU A 374 -8.29 23.06 2.56
CA LEU A 374 -9.57 23.63 2.94
C LEU A 374 -10.31 24.20 1.74
N THR A 375 -11.63 24.10 1.79
CA THR A 375 -12.49 24.94 0.97
C THR A 375 -12.48 26.37 1.50
N GLY A 376 -12.71 27.35 0.63
CA GLY A 376 -12.77 28.76 1.05
C GLY A 376 -13.83 29.08 2.13
N THR A 377 -14.71 28.13 2.46
CA THR A 377 -15.73 28.23 3.51
C THR A 377 -15.28 27.67 4.86
N GLU A 378 -14.18 26.92 4.93
CA GLU A 378 -13.69 26.29 6.15
C GLU A 378 -12.67 27.16 6.88
N THR A 379 -12.75 27.19 8.21
CA THR A 379 -11.81 27.90 9.07
C THR A 379 -11.12 26.93 10.00
N CYS A 380 -9.79 26.99 10.07
CA CYS A 380 -9.05 26.12 10.98
C CYS A 380 -9.38 26.40 12.45
N PRO A 381 -9.42 25.35 13.31
CA PRO A 381 -9.43 25.52 14.75
C PRO A 381 -8.23 26.33 15.25
N SER A 382 -8.35 26.89 16.45
CA SER A 382 -7.23 27.57 17.13
C SER A 382 -6.01 26.64 17.26
N GLY A 383 -4.81 27.17 17.03
CA GLY A 383 -3.54 26.45 17.10
C GLY A 383 -2.95 26.10 15.74
N TYR A 384 -3.77 25.99 14.70
CA TYR A 384 -3.30 25.81 13.32
C TYR A 384 -2.83 27.13 12.71
N ILE A 385 -1.88 27.06 11.78
CA ILE A 385 -1.62 28.15 10.84
C ILE A 385 -2.92 28.43 10.07
N THR A 386 -3.18 29.71 9.79
CA THR A 386 -4.37 30.11 9.01
C THR A 386 -4.44 29.33 7.69
N ASN A 387 -5.56 28.65 7.47
CA ASN A 387 -5.84 27.81 6.29
C ASN A 387 -4.95 26.56 6.10
N ALA A 388 -4.20 26.15 7.14
CA ALA A 388 -3.22 25.07 7.04
C ALA A 388 -3.67 23.73 7.67
N CYS A 389 -4.85 23.68 8.29
CA CYS A 389 -5.26 22.55 9.12
C CYS A 389 -5.34 21.21 8.38
N GLY A 390 -5.75 21.17 7.13
CA GLY A 390 -5.76 19.91 6.40
C GLY A 390 -4.40 19.46 5.83
N ARG A 391 -3.29 20.13 6.21
CA ARG A 391 -1.93 19.56 6.09
C ARG A 391 -1.65 18.52 7.18
N ASP A 392 -2.38 18.60 8.30
CA ASP A 392 -2.28 17.65 9.41
C ASP A 392 -2.90 16.32 8.97
N PRO A 393 -2.17 15.20 8.99
CA PRO A 393 -2.70 13.90 8.57
C PRO A 393 -3.91 13.46 9.39
N TYR A 394 -4.09 14.02 10.59
CA TYR A 394 -5.22 13.75 11.49
C TYR A 394 -6.40 14.71 11.31
N PHE A 395 -6.35 15.64 10.36
CA PHE A 395 -7.45 16.56 10.07
C PHE A 395 -8.25 16.11 8.84
N PHE A 396 -9.55 15.88 9.04
CA PHE A 396 -10.48 15.42 8.03
C PHE A 396 -11.28 16.63 7.54
N GLY A 397 -10.90 17.18 6.39
CA GLY A 397 -11.58 18.33 5.77
C GLY A 397 -12.80 17.93 4.93
N SER A 398 -13.70 18.88 4.63
CA SER A 398 -14.93 18.61 3.89
C SER A 398 -14.74 18.20 2.43
N ASN A 399 -13.56 18.48 1.88
CA ASN A 399 -13.14 18.10 0.53
C ASN A 399 -12.07 16.98 0.52
N HIS A 400 -11.77 16.39 1.67
CA HIS A 400 -10.81 15.29 1.79
C HIS A 400 -11.54 13.95 1.82
N THR A 401 -10.90 12.91 1.32
CA THR A 401 -11.43 11.54 1.44
C THR A 401 -11.51 11.16 2.93
N PRO A 402 -12.62 10.54 3.38
CA PRO A 402 -13.74 10.06 2.58
C PRO A 402 -14.90 11.07 2.44
N ALA A 403 -15.69 10.93 1.37
CA ALA A 403 -16.79 11.81 0.98
C ALA A 403 -17.92 12.00 2.03
N TRP A 404 -17.89 11.29 3.17
CA TRP A 404 -18.85 11.43 4.28
C TRP A 404 -18.47 12.51 5.30
N ALA A 405 -17.23 13.04 5.29
CA ALA A 405 -16.80 14.09 6.22
C ALA A 405 -17.42 15.45 5.85
N THR A 406 -18.74 15.58 5.98
CA THR A 406 -19.47 16.82 5.66
C THR A 406 -19.09 18.01 6.55
N THR A 407 -18.39 17.75 7.67
CA THR A 407 -17.89 18.78 8.59
C THR A 407 -16.42 18.52 8.93
N SER A 408 -15.56 19.52 8.68
CA SER A 408 -14.14 19.51 9.03
C SER A 408 -13.90 19.16 10.51
N THR A 409 -13.08 18.14 10.81
CA THR A 409 -12.78 17.74 12.20
C THR A 409 -11.40 17.11 12.38
N LYS A 410 -10.85 17.18 13.59
CA LYS A 410 -9.62 16.46 13.98
C LYS A 410 -9.98 15.06 14.48
N VAL A 411 -9.35 14.03 13.96
CA VAL A 411 -9.64 12.62 14.26
C VAL A 411 -8.42 11.95 14.87
N ALA A 412 -8.32 11.99 16.20
CA ALA A 412 -7.17 11.49 16.96
C ALA A 412 -7.02 9.96 16.95
N CYS A 413 -8.11 9.22 16.72
CA CYS A 413 -8.10 7.75 16.69
C CYS A 413 -7.76 7.16 15.32
N CYS A 414 -7.45 7.99 14.31
CA CYS A 414 -7.01 7.53 13.01
C CYS A 414 -5.68 6.78 13.12
N LYS A 415 -5.60 5.55 12.58
CA LYS A 415 -4.34 4.81 12.51
C LYS A 415 -3.55 5.26 11.28
N THR A 416 -2.22 5.30 11.42
CA THR A 416 -1.31 5.66 10.33
C THR A 416 -0.41 4.48 9.99
N PHE A 417 -0.37 4.16 8.70
CA PHE A 417 0.44 3.09 8.13
C PHE A 417 1.40 3.67 7.10
N VAL A 418 2.63 3.17 7.08
CA VAL A 418 3.63 3.49 6.06
C VAL A 418 3.97 2.21 5.31
N ILE A 419 3.84 2.20 3.99
CA ILE A 419 4.36 1.14 3.14
C ILE A 419 5.64 1.66 2.48
N LEU A 420 6.77 1.06 2.82
CA LEU A 420 8.04 1.30 2.16
C LEU A 420 8.17 0.34 0.98
N VAL A 421 8.04 0.86 -0.25
CA VAL A 421 8.14 0.09 -1.49
C VAL A 421 9.52 0.30 -2.07
N THR A 422 10.35 -0.74 -2.12
CA THR A 422 11.77 -0.62 -2.51
C THR A 422 12.33 -1.89 -3.17
N ASP A 423 13.34 -1.72 -4.03
CA ASP A 423 14.13 -2.80 -4.61
C ASP A 423 15.41 -3.16 -3.85
N GLY A 424 15.57 -2.68 -2.62
CA GLY A 424 16.48 -3.33 -1.67
C GLY A 424 17.46 -2.40 -0.99
N GLU A 425 18.76 -2.73 -1.10
CA GLU A 425 19.85 -2.34 -0.20
C GLU A 425 19.85 -0.84 0.15
N PRO A 426 19.90 -0.47 1.45
CA PRO A 426 19.99 0.92 1.86
C PRO A 426 21.28 1.56 1.33
N THR A 427 21.17 2.78 0.83
CA THR A 427 22.32 3.60 0.41
C THR A 427 22.12 5.05 0.85
N GLN A 428 23.20 5.74 1.18
CA GLN A 428 23.17 7.14 1.64
C GLN A 428 22.36 7.39 2.94
N ASP A 429 22.20 6.39 3.80
CA ASP A 429 21.55 6.54 5.12
C ASP A 429 22.54 7.08 6.16
N THR A 430 22.81 8.39 6.16
CA THR A 430 23.97 8.96 6.88
C THR A 430 23.62 9.88 8.05
N ASN A 431 22.40 10.43 8.06
CA ASN A 431 22.03 11.53 8.96
C ASN A 431 20.89 11.17 9.92
N ILE A 432 20.81 9.92 10.36
CA ILE A 432 19.92 9.51 11.45
C ILE A 432 20.46 10.02 12.79
N PRO A 433 19.63 10.56 13.70
CA PRO A 433 20.08 11.00 15.02
C PRO A 433 20.78 9.87 15.80
N ALA A 434 21.87 10.17 16.49
CA ALA A 434 22.68 9.16 17.19
C ALA A 434 21.89 8.30 18.21
N GLY A 435 20.85 8.86 18.84
CA GLY A 435 19.98 8.10 19.75
C GLY A 435 19.07 7.08 19.05
N LEU A 436 18.95 7.14 17.73
CA LEU A 436 18.15 6.24 16.89
C LEU A 436 18.99 5.27 16.05
N GLN A 437 20.32 5.37 16.03
CA GLN A 437 21.18 4.54 15.15
C GLN A 437 21.38 3.09 15.65
N ASP A 438 20.89 2.76 16.85
CA ASP A 438 21.04 1.44 17.49
C ASP A 438 19.92 1.24 18.54
N TYR A 439 18.74 1.79 18.24
CA TYR A 439 17.60 1.82 19.17
C TYR A 439 16.96 0.45 19.36
N ALA A 440 17.04 -0.43 18.35
CA ALA A 440 16.53 -1.79 18.33
C ALA A 440 17.62 -2.86 18.55
N HIS A 441 18.81 -2.48 19.04
CA HIS A 441 19.99 -3.36 19.16
C HIS A 441 19.72 -4.79 19.67
N GLY A 442 18.86 -4.90 20.69
CA GLY A 442 18.56 -6.17 21.35
C GLY A 442 17.47 -7.01 20.69
N LEU A 443 16.92 -6.56 19.56
CA LEU A 443 15.70 -7.08 18.95
C LEU A 443 15.90 -7.57 17.51
N HIS A 444 17.06 -7.32 16.91
CA HIS A 444 17.44 -7.86 15.60
C HIS A 444 18.43 -9.03 15.73
N GLY A 445 18.71 -9.68 14.60
CA GLY A 445 19.58 -10.86 14.51
C GLY A 445 21.07 -10.60 14.82
N LEU A 446 21.88 -11.66 14.71
CA LEU A 446 23.33 -11.58 14.87
C LEU A 446 23.94 -10.71 13.77
N HIS A 447 24.75 -9.71 14.17
CA HIS A 447 25.46 -8.87 13.21
C HIS A 447 26.33 -9.72 12.27
N CYS A 448 26.19 -9.46 10.97
CA CYS A 448 26.95 -10.13 9.93
C CYS A 448 27.59 -9.14 8.97
N THR A 449 28.65 -9.59 8.30
CA THR A 449 29.37 -8.85 7.25
C THR A 449 29.71 -9.76 6.07
N GLY A 450 30.02 -9.18 4.92
CA GLY A 450 30.31 -9.93 3.69
C GLY A 450 29.09 -10.68 3.16
N GLY A 451 29.33 -11.81 2.48
CA GLY A 451 28.26 -12.61 1.89
C GLY A 451 28.67 -14.04 1.54
N SER A 452 27.76 -14.99 1.71
CA SER A 452 27.88 -16.40 1.33
C SER A 452 26.67 -16.86 0.53
N SER A 453 26.90 -17.38 -0.68
CA SER A 453 25.84 -18.02 -1.49
C SER A 453 25.48 -19.42 -1.00
N THR A 454 26.24 -19.99 -0.05
CA THR A 454 25.88 -21.25 0.62
C THR A 454 25.02 -20.94 1.83
N ILE A 455 23.81 -21.49 1.86
CA ILE A 455 22.87 -21.31 2.98
C ILE A 455 23.46 -21.92 4.24
N HIS A 456 23.52 -21.13 5.32
CA HIS A 456 24.00 -21.57 6.62
C HIS A 456 23.24 -20.88 7.77
N ALA A 457 23.31 -21.47 8.96
CA ALA A 457 22.81 -20.81 10.17
C ALA A 457 23.60 -19.53 10.48
N PRO A 458 23.02 -18.51 11.14
CA PRO A 458 23.71 -17.25 11.44
C PRO A 458 25.04 -17.47 12.16
N ASN A 459 26.13 -16.92 11.61
CA ASN A 459 27.50 -17.16 12.09
C ASN A 459 28.44 -15.94 11.94
N GLY A 460 27.90 -14.77 11.62
CA GLY A 460 28.66 -13.53 11.37
C GLY A 460 29.02 -13.27 9.90
N THR A 461 28.78 -14.22 9.00
CA THR A 461 28.76 -13.99 7.54
C THR A 461 27.30 -13.89 7.09
N CYS A 462 26.94 -12.96 6.20
CA CYS A 462 25.55 -12.83 5.77
C CYS A 462 25.18 -13.86 4.69
N ASN A 463 23.95 -14.39 4.71
CA ASN A 463 23.47 -15.25 3.64
C ASN A 463 23.08 -14.40 2.42
N THR A 464 23.61 -14.75 1.24
CA THR A 464 23.29 -14.05 -0.02
C THR A 464 22.63 -14.98 -1.04
N ASN A 465 22.10 -16.12 -0.59
CA ASN A 465 21.33 -16.99 -1.46
C ASN A 465 19.85 -16.54 -1.46
N SER A 466 19.25 -16.34 -2.63
CA SER A 466 17.83 -15.96 -2.75
C SER A 466 16.86 -16.99 -2.18
N ALA A 467 17.28 -18.25 -2.04
CA ALA A 467 16.50 -19.32 -1.41
C ALA A 467 16.68 -19.40 0.13
N THR A 468 17.37 -18.45 0.75
CA THR A 468 17.55 -18.43 2.22
C THR A 468 16.18 -18.28 2.92
N PRO A 469 15.83 -19.20 3.85
CA PRO A 469 14.56 -19.12 4.58
C PRO A 469 14.48 -17.88 5.47
N ALA A 470 13.27 -17.32 5.64
CA ALA A 470 13.03 -16.14 6.46
C ALA A 470 13.52 -16.31 7.91
N ALA A 471 13.32 -17.48 8.51
CA ALA A 471 13.83 -17.78 9.85
C ALA A 471 15.36 -17.69 9.99
N THR A 472 16.10 -17.88 8.89
CA THR A 472 17.57 -17.67 8.87
C THR A 472 17.91 -16.20 8.71
N LEU A 473 17.20 -15.48 7.82
CA LEU A 473 17.39 -14.05 7.60
C LEU A 473 17.07 -13.21 8.85
N LEU A 474 15.97 -13.53 9.54
CA LEU A 474 15.63 -12.90 10.83
C LEU A 474 16.64 -13.23 11.93
N GLY A 475 17.49 -14.24 11.75
CA GLY A 475 18.55 -14.59 12.69
C GLY A 475 19.86 -13.81 12.46
N GLU A 476 19.96 -13.04 11.38
CA GLU A 476 21.13 -12.24 11.01
C GLU A 476 20.77 -10.77 10.81
N HIS A 477 21.79 -9.90 10.82
CA HIS A 477 21.61 -8.46 10.64
C HIS A 477 22.84 -7.88 9.95
N LYS A 478 22.74 -7.52 8.66
CA LYS A 478 23.88 -7.01 7.90
C LYS A 478 24.25 -5.59 8.36
N THR A 479 25.54 -5.32 8.45
CA THR A 479 26.06 -4.03 8.97
C THR A 479 27.05 -3.30 8.05
N ASP A 480 27.50 -3.95 6.99
CA ASP A 480 28.53 -3.43 6.06
C ASP A 480 27.96 -3.14 4.67
N TYR A 481 26.89 -2.36 4.62
CA TYR A 481 26.26 -1.93 3.37
C TYR A 481 27.18 -1.02 2.54
N GLY A 482 27.06 -1.14 1.22
CA GLY A 482 27.81 -0.32 0.27
C GLY A 482 27.35 1.14 0.24
N SER A 483 28.09 2.01 -0.44
CA SER A 483 27.63 3.38 -0.81
C SER A 483 27.03 4.19 0.35
N SER A 484 27.66 4.14 1.53
CA SER A 484 27.18 4.81 2.76
C SER A 484 25.79 4.38 3.21
N GLY A 485 25.38 3.15 2.86
CA GLY A 485 24.23 2.48 3.43
C GLY A 485 24.46 2.12 4.90
N ASN A 486 23.37 2.03 5.65
CA ASN A 486 23.38 1.64 7.05
C ASN A 486 22.14 0.81 7.37
N HIS A 487 22.17 0.14 8.52
CA HIS A 487 21.09 -0.74 8.97
C HIS A 487 20.00 -0.01 9.77
N TYR A 488 20.01 1.32 9.89
CA TYR A 488 19.16 2.06 10.83
C TYR A 488 17.65 2.03 10.57
N LEU A 489 17.20 1.34 9.52
CA LEU A 489 15.81 1.33 9.11
C LEU A 489 14.93 0.66 10.17
N ASP A 490 15.39 -0.46 10.71
CA ASP A 490 14.67 -1.23 11.73
C ASP A 490 14.60 -0.45 13.07
N ASP A 491 15.66 0.27 13.41
CA ASP A 491 15.72 1.16 14.57
C ASP A 491 14.67 2.28 14.48
N VAL A 492 14.61 2.96 13.33
CA VAL A 492 13.64 4.04 13.08
C VAL A 492 12.22 3.47 13.06
N ALA A 493 12.02 2.30 12.45
CA ALA A 493 10.73 1.61 12.43
C ALA A 493 10.25 1.29 13.85
N TYR A 494 11.10 0.66 14.67
CA TYR A 494 10.81 0.31 16.06
C TYR A 494 10.51 1.54 16.92
N TRP A 495 11.33 2.60 16.82
CA TRP A 495 11.12 3.84 17.56
C TRP A 495 9.79 4.49 17.19
N SER A 496 9.48 4.62 15.89
CA SER A 496 8.25 5.25 15.41
C SER A 496 6.98 4.46 15.77
N HIS A 497 7.13 3.15 16.00
CA HIS A 497 6.05 2.26 16.38
C HIS A 497 5.75 2.28 17.89
N THR A 498 6.80 2.37 18.73
CA THR A 498 6.67 2.24 20.19
C THR A 498 6.53 3.58 20.92
N ASN A 499 6.79 4.71 20.25
CA ASN A 499 6.76 6.03 20.87
C ASN A 499 5.60 6.89 20.33
N ASP A 500 5.09 7.76 21.20
CA ASP A 500 4.13 8.78 20.80
C ASP A 500 4.82 9.93 20.06
N LEU A 501 4.42 10.14 18.82
CA LEU A 501 4.92 11.17 17.92
C LEU A 501 4.22 12.53 18.15
N ARG A 502 3.09 12.56 18.87
CA ARG A 502 2.30 13.77 19.16
C ARG A 502 1.98 13.92 20.65
N PRO A 503 2.98 13.77 21.55
CA PRO A 503 2.74 13.66 22.98
C PRO A 503 2.16 14.94 23.57
N CYS A 504 1.30 14.78 24.58
CA CYS A 504 0.72 15.87 25.34
C CYS A 504 1.34 15.97 26.74
N ASN A 505 1.70 17.18 27.16
CA ASN A 505 1.98 17.51 28.55
C ASN A 505 0.79 18.28 29.15
N GLY A 506 -0.20 17.55 29.65
CA GLY A 506 -1.51 18.12 29.98
C GLY A 506 -2.23 18.54 28.70
N THR A 507 -2.55 19.84 28.56
CA THR A 507 -3.11 20.41 27.32
C THR A 507 -2.06 21.10 26.44
N ALA A 508 -0.79 21.06 26.84
CA ALA A 508 0.32 21.64 26.09
C ALA A 508 1.08 20.58 25.29
N ASP A 509 1.92 21.05 24.36
CA ASP A 509 2.81 20.22 23.57
C ASP A 509 3.86 19.50 24.45
N GLY A 510 4.07 18.20 24.19
CA GLY A 510 5.01 17.33 24.89
C GLY A 510 6.31 17.10 24.10
N GLN A 511 7.32 16.55 24.76
CA GLN A 511 8.58 16.15 24.09
C GLN A 511 8.45 14.75 23.49
N ILE A 512 8.84 14.61 22.24
CA ILE A 512 8.95 13.32 21.56
C ILE A 512 10.17 12.59 22.15
N PRO A 513 10.01 11.34 22.61
CA PRO A 513 11.11 10.54 23.15
C PRO A 513 12.31 10.45 22.20
N VAL A 514 13.52 10.40 22.77
CA VAL A 514 14.83 10.36 22.08
C VAL A 514 15.22 11.66 21.35
N LEU A 515 14.28 12.29 20.64
CA LEU A 515 14.60 13.44 19.77
C LEU A 515 14.85 14.75 20.52
N ASN A 516 14.39 14.88 21.76
CA ASN A 516 14.41 16.14 22.52
C ASN A 516 13.74 17.32 21.78
N VAL A 517 12.78 17.00 20.89
CA VAL A 517 11.97 17.96 20.13
C VAL A 517 10.53 17.92 20.65
N THR A 518 9.92 19.09 20.78
CA THR A 518 8.51 19.21 21.16
C THR A 518 7.61 18.91 19.95
N GLY A 519 6.74 17.90 20.07
CA GLY A 519 5.72 17.55 19.07
C GLY A 519 4.38 18.21 19.41
N HIS A 520 3.53 18.44 18.41
CA HIS A 520 2.23 19.06 18.66
C HIS A 520 1.26 18.10 19.34
N CYS A 521 0.68 18.51 20.46
CA CYS A 521 -0.18 17.65 21.27
C CYS A 521 -1.40 17.14 20.48
N LEU A 522 -1.56 15.82 20.49
CA LEU A 522 -2.76 15.12 20.06
C LEU A 522 -3.02 13.97 21.06
N PRO A 523 -4.12 14.01 21.82
CA PRO A 523 -4.43 12.97 22.80
C PRO A 523 -4.43 11.54 22.23
N GLY A 524 -3.98 10.58 23.04
CA GLY A 524 -3.76 9.19 22.64
C GLY A 524 -2.42 8.96 21.94
N LEU A 525 -1.98 7.70 21.89
CA LEU A 525 -0.74 7.31 21.24
C LEU A 525 -0.81 7.53 19.73
N GLN A 526 0.04 8.41 19.21
CA GLN A 526 0.19 8.61 17.76
C GLN A 526 1.49 7.97 17.29
N ASN A 527 1.39 6.76 16.76
CA ASN A 527 2.52 5.99 16.24
C ASN A 527 2.30 5.64 14.76
N ILE A 528 3.30 5.00 14.16
CA ILE A 528 3.23 4.49 12.80
C ILE A 528 3.35 2.96 12.83
N THR A 529 2.57 2.29 11.99
CA THR A 529 2.76 0.87 11.68
C THR A 529 3.44 0.77 10.31
N VAL A 530 4.64 0.20 10.28
CA VAL A 530 5.45 0.06 9.08
C VAL A 530 5.17 -1.27 8.40
N TYR A 531 4.95 -1.21 7.10
CA TYR A 531 4.92 -2.33 6.17
C TYR A 531 6.08 -2.16 5.19
N THR A 532 6.74 -3.26 4.85
CA THR A 532 7.77 -3.24 3.82
C THR A 532 7.31 -4.07 2.63
N PHE A 533 7.50 -3.53 1.43
CA PHE A 533 7.15 -4.16 0.18
C PHE A 533 8.42 -4.25 -0.67
N PHE A 534 9.04 -5.42 -0.64
CA PHE A 534 10.29 -5.70 -1.33
C PHE A 534 10.03 -6.18 -2.76
N ALA A 535 10.47 -5.42 -3.76
CA ALA A 535 10.17 -5.69 -5.17
C ALA A 535 11.42 -5.66 -6.04
N PHE A 536 11.63 -6.63 -6.93
CA PHE A 536 12.74 -6.64 -7.92
C PHE A 536 14.17 -6.62 -7.37
N GLY A 537 14.34 -6.67 -6.05
CA GLY A 537 15.63 -6.52 -5.42
C GLY A 537 16.45 -7.79 -5.29
N ASN A 538 17.71 -7.61 -4.89
CA ASN A 538 18.58 -8.69 -4.46
C ASN A 538 18.38 -9.01 -2.97
N ILE A 539 18.90 -10.13 -2.51
CA ILE A 539 18.79 -10.57 -1.11
C ILE A 539 19.36 -9.58 -0.07
N ALA A 540 20.27 -8.68 -0.44
CA ALA A 540 20.88 -7.69 0.45
C ALA A 540 19.88 -6.54 0.68
N GLY A 541 19.30 -6.50 1.88
CA GLY A 541 18.21 -5.60 2.26
C GLY A 541 16.90 -6.33 2.55
N ARG A 542 16.74 -7.59 2.09
CA ARG A 542 15.54 -8.40 2.40
C ARG A 542 15.39 -8.64 3.91
N GLU A 543 16.48 -9.01 4.57
CA GLU A 543 16.57 -9.17 6.02
C GLU A 543 16.25 -7.87 6.76
N LEU A 544 16.79 -6.74 6.31
CA LEU A 544 16.55 -5.44 6.94
C LEU A 544 15.09 -5.02 6.83
N LEU A 545 14.49 -5.24 5.66
CA LEU A 545 13.06 -4.99 5.44
C LEU A 545 12.17 -5.92 6.27
N MET A 546 12.59 -7.17 6.49
CA MET A 546 11.90 -8.09 7.41
C MET A 546 11.99 -7.60 8.87
N HIS A 547 13.17 -7.20 9.34
CA HIS A 547 13.35 -6.62 10.68
C HIS A 547 12.52 -5.36 10.86
N ALA A 548 12.54 -4.44 9.88
CA ALA A 548 11.74 -3.22 9.93
C ALA A 548 10.23 -3.49 9.94
N ALA A 549 9.74 -4.50 9.22
CA ALA A 549 8.34 -4.92 9.27
C ALA A 549 7.97 -5.57 10.61
N GLN A 550 8.85 -6.41 11.16
CA GLN A 550 8.64 -7.06 12.46
C GLN A 550 8.59 -6.03 13.58
N LEU A 551 9.61 -5.18 13.68
CA LEU A 551 9.79 -4.22 14.76
C LEU A 551 8.91 -2.98 14.61
N GLY A 552 8.62 -2.56 13.38
CA GLY A 552 7.73 -1.44 13.09
C GLY A 552 6.25 -1.80 13.04
N GLY A 553 5.88 -3.07 13.29
CA GLY A 553 4.58 -3.60 12.91
C GLY A 553 3.87 -4.52 13.90
N PHE A 554 4.56 -4.99 14.95
CA PHE A 554 4.03 -5.98 15.88
C PHE A 554 2.80 -5.48 16.67
N GLU A 555 2.02 -6.42 17.20
CA GLU A 555 0.91 -6.13 18.10
C GLU A 555 1.29 -6.64 19.49
N ASP A 556 1.72 -5.74 20.36
CA ASP A 556 2.12 -6.05 21.74
C ASP A 556 0.94 -6.61 22.55
N THR A 557 0.97 -7.91 22.83
CA THR A 557 -0.10 -8.60 23.56
C THR A 557 0.16 -8.67 25.06
N ASN A 558 1.39 -8.50 25.50
CA ASN A 558 1.81 -8.69 26.88
C ASN A 558 2.27 -7.38 27.58
N GLY A 559 2.33 -6.28 26.85
CA GLY A 559 2.62 -4.93 27.33
C GLY A 559 4.10 -4.61 27.54
N ASN A 560 5.01 -5.39 26.95
CA ASN A 560 6.46 -5.22 27.11
C ASN A 560 7.12 -4.36 26.01
N ASN A 561 6.35 -3.94 25.01
CA ASN A 561 6.78 -3.22 23.81
C ASN A 561 7.89 -3.94 22.99
N ILE A 562 7.99 -5.26 23.02
CA ILE A 562 8.93 -6.03 22.19
C ILE A 562 8.21 -7.18 21.48
N PRO A 563 8.62 -7.59 20.27
CA PRO A 563 7.99 -8.70 19.55
C PRO A 563 8.54 -10.06 19.99
N ASP A 564 8.42 -10.40 21.28
CA ASP A 564 9.03 -11.62 21.83
C ASP A 564 8.20 -12.89 21.58
N LEU A 565 6.90 -12.73 21.29
CA LEU A 565 6.02 -13.84 20.96
C LEU A 565 5.75 -13.89 19.45
N VAL A 566 5.80 -15.08 18.85
CA VAL A 566 5.42 -15.29 17.43
C VAL A 566 4.01 -14.75 17.16
N SER A 567 3.12 -14.92 18.12
CA SER A 567 1.76 -14.37 18.08
C SER A 567 1.68 -12.85 18.15
N GLU A 568 2.77 -12.09 18.09
CA GLU A 568 2.75 -10.62 18.04
C GLU A 568 3.13 -10.10 16.65
N TRP A 569 3.80 -10.92 15.84
CA TRP A 569 4.34 -10.48 14.55
C TRP A 569 4.09 -11.45 13.38
N ASP A 570 3.68 -12.70 13.63
CA ASP A 570 3.40 -13.74 12.62
C ASP A 570 2.14 -14.53 13.02
N LYS A 571 0.97 -13.98 12.65
CA LYS A 571 -0.37 -14.53 12.90
C LYS A 571 -1.06 -14.99 11.62
N VAL A 572 -0.57 -14.55 10.46
CA VAL A 572 -1.14 -14.89 9.15
C VAL A 572 -0.08 -15.40 8.20
N ILE A 573 -0.48 -16.32 7.32
CA ILE A 573 0.38 -16.77 6.23
C ILE A 573 0.37 -15.68 5.14
N ASN A 574 1.44 -14.90 5.00
CA ASN A 574 1.55 -13.74 4.10
C ASN A 574 1.16 -14.09 2.65
N ALA A 575 1.49 -15.31 2.21
CA ALA A 575 1.20 -15.77 0.86
C ALA A 575 -0.30 -15.88 0.55
N THR A 576 -1.13 -16.19 1.56
CA THR A 576 -2.56 -16.52 1.41
C THR A 576 -3.51 -15.59 2.19
N GLY A 577 -3.00 -14.87 3.19
CA GLY A 577 -3.77 -14.09 4.14
C GLY A 577 -4.62 -14.92 5.10
N ALA A 578 -4.42 -16.25 5.17
CA ALA A 578 -5.13 -17.14 6.08
C ALA A 578 -4.49 -17.13 7.49
N PRO A 579 -5.26 -17.41 8.57
CA PRO A 579 -4.69 -17.56 9.91
C PRO A 579 -3.65 -18.70 9.96
N GLY A 580 -2.52 -18.45 10.60
CA GLY A 580 -1.40 -19.40 10.71
C GLY A 580 -0.06 -18.68 10.79
N SER A 581 1.01 -19.40 11.09
CA SER A 581 2.36 -18.85 11.14
C SER A 581 3.22 -19.45 10.03
N ASP A 582 3.92 -18.61 9.27
CA ASP A 582 4.83 -19.03 8.20
C ASP A 582 6.30 -18.60 8.42
N GLY A 583 6.58 -17.94 9.55
CA GLY A 583 7.89 -17.45 9.93
C GLY A 583 8.29 -16.16 9.22
N ILE A 584 7.37 -15.51 8.52
CA ILE A 584 7.53 -14.21 7.89
C ILE A 584 6.71 -13.19 8.69
N PRO A 585 7.22 -11.98 8.96
CA PRO A 585 6.42 -10.97 9.63
C PRO A 585 5.17 -10.60 8.83
N ASP A 586 4.01 -10.51 9.48
CA ASP A 586 2.70 -10.20 8.87
C ASP A 586 2.72 -8.88 8.05
N ASN A 587 3.64 -7.98 8.40
CA ASN A 587 3.83 -6.68 7.80
C ASN A 587 4.84 -6.66 6.63
N TYR A 588 5.51 -7.79 6.34
CA TYR A 588 6.47 -7.93 5.26
C TYR A 588 5.81 -8.54 4.02
N PHE A 589 5.97 -7.88 2.88
CA PHE A 589 5.48 -8.38 1.59
C PHE A 589 6.61 -8.33 0.58
N GLU A 590 6.61 -9.28 -0.34
CA GLU A 590 7.57 -9.30 -1.42
C GLU A 590 6.94 -9.76 -2.73
N SER A 591 7.53 -9.28 -3.83
CA SER A 591 7.21 -9.71 -5.18
C SER A 591 8.48 -9.61 -6.03
N SER A 592 9.07 -10.78 -6.32
CA SER A 592 10.20 -10.88 -7.24
C SER A 592 9.76 -11.01 -8.69
N ASN A 593 8.47 -11.23 -8.95
CA ASN A 593 7.91 -11.33 -10.28
C ASN A 593 6.96 -10.16 -10.55
N VAL A 594 7.22 -9.45 -11.64
CA VAL A 594 6.33 -8.43 -12.19
C VAL A 594 4.87 -8.88 -12.30
N ASP A 595 4.63 -10.17 -12.60
CA ASP A 595 3.29 -10.73 -12.80
C ASP A 595 2.39 -10.67 -11.56
N ASP A 596 2.97 -10.79 -10.35
CA ASP A 596 2.20 -10.84 -9.10
C ASP A 596 2.29 -9.53 -8.28
N LEU A 597 3.02 -8.53 -8.78
CA LEU A 597 3.25 -7.25 -8.10
C LEU A 597 1.94 -6.54 -7.70
N GLN A 598 0.99 -6.47 -8.62
CA GLN A 598 -0.31 -5.83 -8.38
C GLN A 598 -1.11 -6.57 -7.31
N ASP A 599 -1.16 -7.90 -7.40
CA ASP A 599 -1.90 -8.75 -6.47
C ASP A 599 -1.27 -8.71 -5.07
N ARG A 600 0.06 -8.71 -4.99
CA ARG A 600 0.81 -8.59 -3.74
C ARG A 600 0.61 -7.22 -3.11
N LEU A 601 0.69 -6.13 -3.89
CA LEU A 601 0.44 -4.79 -3.36
C LEU A 601 -1.00 -4.62 -2.88
N MET A 602 -1.96 -5.21 -3.61
CA MET A 602 -3.36 -5.27 -3.18
C MET A 602 -3.52 -6.04 -1.87
N ALA A 603 -2.81 -7.16 -1.71
CA ALA A 603 -2.80 -7.94 -0.48
C ALA A 603 -2.23 -7.14 0.70
N THR A 604 -1.14 -6.38 0.50
CA THR A 604 -0.55 -5.50 1.52
C THR A 604 -1.56 -4.45 2.00
N ILE A 605 -2.20 -3.74 1.08
CA ILE A 605 -3.15 -2.70 1.47
C ILE A 605 -4.42 -3.30 2.07
N THR A 606 -4.86 -4.47 1.59
CA THR A 606 -5.95 -5.22 2.22
C THR A 606 -5.62 -5.63 3.65
N ALA A 607 -4.39 -6.08 3.93
CA ALA A 607 -3.93 -6.40 5.27
C ALA A 607 -3.98 -5.17 6.20
N ILE A 608 -3.55 -4.01 5.71
CA ILE A 608 -3.66 -2.73 6.43
C ILE A 608 -5.12 -2.38 6.73
N LEU A 609 -6.01 -2.49 5.74
CA LEU A 609 -7.42 -2.18 5.91
C LEU A 609 -8.05 -3.09 6.99
N ARG A 610 -7.72 -4.39 7.01
CA ARG A 610 -8.12 -5.33 8.07
C ARG A 610 -7.55 -4.95 9.44
N LYS A 611 -6.30 -4.49 9.52
CA LYS A 611 -5.67 -4.03 10.77
C LYS A 611 -6.23 -2.68 11.25
N SER A 612 -6.76 -1.86 10.32
CA SER A 612 -7.41 -0.59 10.64
C SER A 612 -8.82 -0.76 11.20
N ALA A 613 -9.50 -1.84 10.82
CA ALA A 613 -10.83 -2.18 11.33
C ALA A 613 -10.80 -2.39 12.85
N SER A 614 -11.57 -1.58 13.56
CA SER A 614 -11.79 -1.75 15.01
C SER A 614 -13.25 -2.09 15.27
N GLY A 615 -13.50 -2.92 16.28
CA GLY A 615 -14.83 -3.28 16.74
C GLY A 615 -15.44 -2.12 17.52
N THR A 616 -16.56 -1.57 17.06
CA THR A 616 -17.10 -0.31 17.61
C THR A 616 -18.33 -0.48 18.48
N SER A 617 -18.88 -1.68 18.65
CA SER A 617 -20.03 -1.81 19.56
C SER A 617 -20.29 -3.21 20.10
N ILE A 618 -20.71 -3.22 21.36
CA ILE A 618 -21.33 -4.34 22.06
C ILE A 618 -22.76 -3.91 22.39
N SER A 619 -23.78 -4.58 21.87
CA SER A 619 -25.16 -4.31 22.25
C SER A 619 -25.52 -5.14 23.49
N VAL A 620 -25.55 -4.54 24.68
CA VAL A 620 -26.03 -5.20 25.91
C VAL A 620 -27.36 -4.59 26.36
N LEU A 621 -28.45 -5.30 26.09
CA LEU A 621 -29.73 -5.13 26.78
C LEU A 621 -29.95 -6.37 27.65
N ALA A 622 -29.22 -6.45 28.76
CA ALA A 622 -29.52 -7.42 29.81
C ALA A 622 -29.95 -6.64 31.06
N THR A 623 -31.27 -6.48 31.23
CA THR A 623 -31.84 -6.22 32.56
C THR A 623 -31.45 -7.37 33.47
N SER A 624 -30.59 -7.10 34.45
CA SER A 624 -30.12 -8.05 35.45
C SER A 624 -31.28 -8.89 36.00
N ALA A 625 -31.26 -10.19 35.72
CA ALA A 625 -32.03 -11.18 36.45
C ALA A 625 -31.00 -12.08 37.12
N THR A 626 -30.99 -12.09 38.46
CA THR A 626 -30.18 -13.00 39.26
C THR A 626 -30.41 -14.46 38.83
N GLY A 627 -29.35 -15.19 38.46
CA GLY A 627 -29.38 -16.62 38.11
C GLY A 627 -28.23 -17.03 37.19
N GLU A 628 -27.73 -18.27 37.35
CA GLU A 628 -26.73 -18.86 36.45
C GLU A 628 -27.34 -19.16 35.08
N GLY A 629 -26.63 -18.83 34.01
CA GLY A 629 -27.12 -19.03 32.65
C GLY A 629 -26.11 -18.65 31.57
N SER A 630 -26.60 -18.38 30.37
CA SER A 630 -25.80 -17.86 29.26
C SER A 630 -26.44 -16.60 28.67
N ILE A 631 -25.60 -15.67 28.22
CA ILE A 631 -26.00 -14.47 27.50
C ILE A 631 -25.51 -14.55 26.06
N TYR A 632 -26.38 -14.21 25.11
CA TYR A 632 -26.03 -14.10 23.69
C TYR A 632 -25.91 -12.63 23.35
N GLN A 633 -24.75 -12.23 22.86
CA GLN A 633 -24.41 -10.84 22.62
C GLN A 633 -23.96 -10.67 21.17
N ALA A 634 -24.56 -9.70 20.50
CA ALA A 634 -24.14 -9.28 19.17
C ALA A 634 -23.09 -8.18 19.28
N TYR A 635 -22.05 -8.28 18.45
CA TYR A 635 -20.99 -7.29 18.35
C TYR A 635 -20.60 -7.10 16.88
N PHE A 636 -20.13 -5.90 16.54
CA PHE A 636 -19.93 -5.49 15.16
C PHE A 636 -18.53 -4.93 14.94
N PHE A 637 -17.88 -5.35 13.84
CA PHE A 637 -16.63 -4.75 13.37
C PHE A 637 -16.87 -3.92 12.13
N THR A 638 -16.18 -2.77 12.07
CA THR A 638 -15.95 -2.06 10.81
C THR A 638 -15.16 -2.96 9.87
N SER A 639 -15.40 -2.86 8.56
CA SER A 639 -15.17 -3.94 7.62
C SER A 639 -13.74 -4.46 7.42
N ASP A 640 -13.68 -5.79 7.29
CA ASP A 640 -12.76 -6.50 6.39
C ASP A 640 -13.09 -6.17 4.92
N VAL A 641 -12.06 -6.00 4.07
CA VAL A 641 -12.24 -6.07 2.61
C VAL A 641 -12.65 -7.51 2.29
N GLY A 642 -13.84 -7.70 1.72
CA GLY A 642 -14.28 -9.01 1.26
C GLY A 642 -13.33 -9.55 0.19
N GLN A 643 -13.24 -10.88 0.04
CA GLN A 643 -12.40 -11.49 -0.99
C GLN A 643 -12.66 -10.83 -2.37
N GLY A 644 -11.61 -10.35 -3.04
CA GLY A 644 -11.70 -9.71 -4.35
C GLY A 644 -12.07 -8.21 -4.35
N GLY A 645 -11.87 -7.49 -3.24
CA GLY A 645 -12.08 -6.02 -3.20
C GLY A 645 -13.53 -5.60 -2.96
N ALA A 646 -14.40 -6.53 -2.58
CA ALA A 646 -15.80 -6.24 -2.29
C ALA A 646 -15.94 -5.36 -1.03
N ASN A 647 -16.76 -4.31 -1.13
CA ASN A 647 -17.01 -3.35 -0.06
C ASN A 647 -18.03 -3.92 0.93
N VAL A 648 -17.55 -4.71 1.90
CA VAL A 648 -18.31 -4.98 3.12
C VAL A 648 -18.18 -3.73 3.98
N LYS A 649 -19.25 -3.27 4.65
CA LYS A 649 -19.16 -2.09 5.56
C LYS A 649 -19.05 -2.49 7.03
N TRP A 650 -19.70 -3.59 7.38
CA TRP A 650 -19.78 -4.12 8.75
C TRP A 650 -19.90 -5.63 8.72
N THR A 651 -19.11 -6.32 9.54
CA THR A 651 -19.30 -7.74 9.86
C THR A 651 -19.93 -7.84 11.25
N GLY A 652 -21.04 -8.57 11.34
CA GLY A 652 -21.78 -8.77 12.58
C GLY A 652 -21.55 -10.18 13.11
N TYR A 653 -21.17 -10.26 14.38
CA TYR A 653 -20.88 -11.51 15.08
C TYR A 653 -21.87 -11.67 16.23
N THR A 654 -22.11 -12.90 16.65
CA THR A 654 -22.90 -13.20 17.85
C THR A 654 -22.19 -14.26 18.64
N HIS A 655 -21.90 -13.98 19.91
CA HIS A 655 -21.25 -14.92 20.81
C HIS A 655 -22.06 -15.19 22.07
N ALA A 656 -21.74 -16.28 22.75
CA ALA A 656 -22.37 -16.71 24.00
C ALA A 656 -21.36 -16.69 25.14
N LEU A 657 -21.69 -16.01 26.25
CA LEU A 657 -20.90 -16.00 27.48
C LEU A 657 -21.70 -16.60 28.64
N PHE A 658 -21.02 -17.10 29.65
CA PHE A 658 -21.67 -17.52 30.89
C PHE A 658 -22.10 -16.28 31.69
N VAL A 659 -23.17 -16.44 32.46
CA VAL A 659 -23.56 -15.55 33.55
C VAL A 659 -23.49 -16.39 34.80
N ASP A 660 -22.63 -16.00 35.75
CA ASP A 660 -22.50 -16.71 37.01
C ASP A 660 -23.61 -16.35 38.02
N GLY A 661 -23.64 -17.03 39.17
CA GLY A 661 -24.68 -16.82 40.19
C GLY A 661 -24.66 -15.42 40.82
N PHE A 662 -23.59 -14.66 40.59
CA PHE A 662 -23.34 -13.31 41.08
C PHE A 662 -23.58 -12.23 40.02
N GLY A 663 -23.92 -12.65 38.78
CA GLY A 663 -24.21 -11.77 37.67
C GLY A 663 -22.98 -11.29 36.90
N ASN A 664 -21.81 -11.89 37.11
CA ASN A 664 -20.63 -11.62 36.31
C ASN A 664 -20.71 -12.36 34.98
N PHE A 665 -20.20 -11.74 33.92
CA PHE A 665 -19.97 -12.44 32.66
C PHE A 665 -18.67 -13.25 32.74
N ARG A 666 -18.68 -14.48 32.23
CA ARG A 666 -17.50 -15.34 32.18
C ARG A 666 -17.32 -15.94 30.79
N GLU A 667 -16.06 -16.05 30.39
CA GLU A 667 -15.68 -16.77 29.17
C GLU A 667 -15.56 -18.28 29.42
N ASP A 668 -15.45 -19.07 28.36
CA ASP A 668 -15.17 -20.50 28.39
C ASP A 668 -13.67 -20.71 28.13
N THR A 669 -12.85 -20.54 29.18
CA THR A 669 -11.39 -20.41 29.03
C THR A 669 -10.77 -21.69 28.46
N ASN A 670 -11.27 -22.83 28.90
CA ASN A 670 -10.81 -24.18 28.57
C ASN A 670 -11.60 -24.81 27.40
N GLN A 671 -12.66 -24.15 26.92
CA GLN A 671 -13.55 -24.59 25.83
C GLN A 671 -14.24 -25.93 26.12
N ASP A 672 -14.63 -26.18 27.37
CA ASP A 672 -15.35 -27.39 27.76
C ASP A 672 -16.88 -27.22 27.79
N GLY A 673 -17.37 -26.00 27.57
CA GLY A 673 -18.79 -25.66 27.57
C GLY A 673 -19.44 -25.69 28.95
N LYS A 674 -18.67 -25.69 30.04
CA LYS A 674 -19.15 -25.81 31.42
C LYS A 674 -18.50 -24.78 32.34
N LEU A 675 -19.33 -23.89 32.87
CA LEU A 675 -18.91 -22.88 33.84
C LEU A 675 -18.23 -23.49 35.08
N THR A 676 -16.94 -23.20 35.24
CA THR A 676 -16.10 -23.58 36.39
C THR A 676 -15.28 -22.38 36.86
N TYR A 677 -15.53 -21.90 38.07
CA TYR A 677 -15.10 -20.55 38.51
C TYR A 677 -13.58 -20.38 38.58
N ASP A 678 -12.85 -21.44 38.94
CA ASP A 678 -11.38 -21.46 39.05
C ASP A 678 -10.67 -21.57 37.68
N GLN A 679 -11.42 -21.76 36.59
CA GLN A 679 -10.89 -21.89 35.23
C GLN A 679 -11.42 -20.81 34.29
N ASP A 680 -12.69 -20.43 34.44
CA ASP A 680 -13.41 -19.50 33.57
C ASP A 680 -13.30 -18.07 34.08
N LEU A 681 -12.59 -17.25 33.31
CA LEU A 681 -12.25 -15.89 33.70
C LEU A 681 -13.49 -14.99 33.67
N ILE A 682 -13.59 -14.10 34.66
CA ILE A 682 -14.59 -13.02 34.69
C ILE A 682 -14.22 -12.00 33.61
N VAL A 683 -15.18 -11.64 32.78
CA VAL A 683 -15.02 -10.73 31.65
C VAL A 683 -15.76 -9.43 31.93
N THR A 684 -15.03 -8.31 31.88
CA THR A 684 -15.60 -6.97 31.96
C THR A 684 -15.21 -6.18 30.72
N THR A 685 -16.18 -5.48 30.14
CA THR A 685 -15.91 -4.58 29.01
C THR A 685 -15.91 -3.14 29.49
N ARG A 686 -14.96 -2.33 29.03
CA ARG A 686 -14.89 -0.90 29.33
C ARG A 686 -14.47 -0.10 28.12
N TYR A 687 -14.93 1.15 28.07
CA TYR A 687 -14.42 2.13 27.11
C TYR A 687 -13.29 2.92 27.77
N ASP A 688 -12.10 2.89 27.18
CA ASP A 688 -10.99 3.69 27.69
C ASP A 688 -11.11 5.14 27.22
N ASN A 689 -11.50 6.01 28.15
CA ASN A 689 -11.60 7.44 27.90
C ASN A 689 -10.46 8.24 28.54
N ASN A 690 -9.36 7.59 28.96
CA ASN A 690 -8.21 8.27 29.51
C ASN A 690 -7.30 8.78 28.36
N PRO A 691 -7.16 10.10 28.17
CA PRO A 691 -6.35 10.68 27.08
C PRO A 691 -4.87 10.29 27.10
N THR A 692 -4.35 9.83 28.24
CA THR A 692 -2.95 9.40 28.39
C THR A 692 -2.78 7.89 28.21
N SER A 693 -3.85 7.14 27.97
CA SER A 693 -3.79 5.69 27.78
C SER A 693 -3.35 5.35 26.35
N PRO A 694 -2.47 4.34 26.14
CA PRO A 694 -2.16 3.82 24.79
C PRO A 694 -3.38 3.18 24.10
N THR A 695 -4.46 2.95 24.86
CA THR A 695 -5.72 2.40 24.38
C THR A 695 -6.85 3.43 24.38
N TYR A 696 -6.53 4.73 24.44
CA TYR A 696 -7.51 5.82 24.39
C TYR A 696 -8.50 5.66 23.24
N GLN A 697 -9.79 5.84 23.54
CA GLN A 697 -10.94 5.66 22.65
C GLN A 697 -11.16 4.23 22.12
N LYS A 698 -10.61 3.21 22.77
CA LYS A 698 -10.87 1.79 22.45
C LYS A 698 -11.84 1.16 23.45
N VAL A 699 -12.63 0.20 22.95
CA VAL A 699 -13.37 -0.75 23.80
C VAL A 699 -12.40 -1.88 24.15
N LEU A 700 -12.23 -2.12 25.44
CA LEU A 700 -11.33 -3.13 25.99
C LEU A 700 -12.11 -4.19 26.75
N VAL A 701 -11.53 -5.38 26.76
CA VAL A 701 -11.97 -6.54 27.52
C VAL A 701 -10.94 -6.83 28.58
N ASP A 702 -11.32 -6.64 29.83
CA ASP A 702 -10.52 -7.00 31.00
C ASP A 702 -10.99 -8.38 31.50
N LYS A 703 -10.03 -9.29 31.69
CA LYS A 703 -10.26 -10.65 32.19
C LYS A 703 -9.66 -10.81 33.58
N PHE A 704 -10.42 -11.39 34.50
CA PHE A 704 -10.01 -11.57 35.89
C PHE A 704 -10.11 -13.03 36.32
N ALA A 705 -9.08 -13.50 37.02
CA ALA A 705 -9.06 -14.82 37.64
C ALA A 705 -9.80 -14.82 39.00
N ASP A 706 -10.42 -15.95 39.31
CA ASP A 706 -11.17 -16.25 40.54
C ASP A 706 -10.79 -17.67 41.01
N ILE A 707 -9.52 -17.84 41.37
CA ILE A 707 -8.90 -19.15 41.60
C ILE A 707 -9.04 -19.56 43.07
N SER A 708 -8.87 -18.64 44.03
CA SER A 708 -8.90 -19.02 45.45
C SER A 708 -9.18 -17.85 46.41
N PRO A 709 -10.36 -17.81 47.05
CA PRO A 709 -11.48 -18.76 46.88
C PRO A 709 -12.25 -18.47 45.59
N ALA A 710 -12.61 -19.53 44.84
CA ALA A 710 -13.47 -19.44 43.66
C ALA A 710 -14.91 -19.05 44.03
N ASP A 711 -15.12 -17.80 44.43
CA ASP A 711 -16.29 -17.33 45.17
C ASP A 711 -17.16 -16.33 44.39
N GLY A 712 -16.85 -16.10 43.11
CA GLY A 712 -17.55 -15.14 42.28
C GLY A 712 -16.94 -13.75 42.31
N VAL A 713 -15.82 -13.55 43.01
CA VAL A 713 -15.11 -12.28 43.10
C VAL A 713 -13.73 -12.44 42.49
N ALA A 714 -13.31 -11.46 41.68
CA ALA A 714 -11.94 -11.46 41.16
C ALA A 714 -10.90 -11.43 42.30
N ASP A 715 -9.90 -12.30 42.22
CA ASP A 715 -8.79 -12.38 43.20
C ASP A 715 -7.98 -11.07 43.27
N SER A 716 -8.04 -10.26 42.21
CA SER A 716 -7.28 -9.02 42.04
C SER A 716 -8.13 -7.95 41.38
N THR A 717 -7.89 -6.68 41.74
CA THR A 717 -8.45 -5.52 41.04
C THR A 717 -7.74 -5.22 39.72
N THR A 718 -6.59 -5.83 39.49
CA THR A 718 -5.85 -5.74 38.22
C THR A 718 -6.20 -6.94 37.37
N PRO A 719 -6.60 -6.74 36.09
CA PRO A 719 -6.93 -7.84 35.20
C PRO A 719 -5.72 -8.74 34.95
N THR A 720 -5.99 -10.02 34.80
CA THR A 720 -5.00 -11.03 34.38
C THR A 720 -4.63 -10.87 32.91
N PHE A 721 -5.54 -10.32 32.11
CA PHE A 721 -5.34 -10.03 30.70
C PHE A 721 -6.27 -8.87 30.28
N THR A 722 -5.77 -7.97 29.44
CA THR A 722 -6.56 -6.90 28.82
C THR A 722 -6.38 -6.99 27.30
N GLY A 723 -7.47 -7.09 26.56
CA GLY A 723 -7.44 -7.21 25.09
C GLY A 723 -8.62 -6.54 24.42
N ASP A 724 -8.82 -6.88 23.14
CA ASP A 724 -9.97 -6.45 22.35
C ASP A 724 -11.16 -7.40 22.49
N LEU A 725 -12.26 -7.09 21.79
CA LEU A 725 -13.46 -7.94 21.76
C LEU A 725 -13.20 -9.35 21.23
N LYS A 726 -12.27 -9.53 20.27
CA LYS A 726 -11.92 -10.83 19.69
C LYS A 726 -11.17 -11.72 20.66
N SER A 727 -10.56 -11.15 21.69
CA SER A 727 -9.82 -11.91 22.69
C SER A 727 -10.71 -12.80 23.58
N ILE A 728 -12.02 -12.53 23.65
CA ILE A 728 -12.97 -13.32 24.45
C ILE A 728 -13.07 -14.73 23.89
N LYS A 729 -13.06 -15.74 24.77
CA LYS A 729 -13.31 -17.15 24.40
C LYS A 729 -14.75 -17.54 24.71
N PRO A 730 -15.70 -17.39 23.77
CA PRO A 730 -17.10 -17.68 24.08
C PRO A 730 -17.38 -19.18 24.13
N ILE A 731 -18.48 -19.54 24.80
CA ILE A 731 -19.06 -20.90 24.79
C ILE A 731 -19.35 -21.33 23.34
N TRP A 732 -19.84 -20.35 22.56
CA TRP A 732 -20.22 -20.52 21.17
C TRP A 732 -20.20 -19.19 20.45
N GLU A 733 -19.88 -19.21 19.16
CA GLU A 733 -19.88 -18.03 18.30
C GLU A 733 -20.45 -18.34 16.92
N ALA A 734 -21.31 -17.45 16.41
CA ALA A 734 -21.69 -17.37 15.02
C ALA A 734 -20.94 -16.21 14.34
N GLY A 735 -20.41 -16.49 13.15
CA GLY A 735 -19.67 -15.52 12.33
C GLY A 735 -18.16 -15.75 12.26
N LYS A 736 -17.63 -16.73 13.01
CA LYS A 736 -16.23 -17.14 12.95
C LYS A 736 -15.90 -17.69 11.56
N GLU A 737 -15.01 -17.01 10.83
CA GLU A 737 -14.39 -17.53 9.60
C GLU A 737 -13.36 -18.62 9.92
#